data_AF-Q113I2-F1
#
_entry.id   AF-Q113I2-F1
#
_cell.length_a   1.000
_cell.length_b   1.000
_cell.length_c   1.000
_cell.angle_alpha   90.00
_cell.angle_beta   90.00
_cell.angle_gamma   90.00
#
_symmetry.space_group_name_H-M   'P 1'
#
loop_
_entity.id
_entity.type
_entity.pdbx_description
1 polymer ?
#
loop_
_entity_poly.entity_id
_entity_poly.type
_entity_poly.pdbx_seq_one_letter_code
_entity_poly.pdbx_strand_id
1 'polypeptide(L)'
;MSSSQKENSDDTDILIGSNIDLISVVQNALPIVQHLLDNFSSKVDFEEQMNLAFGESYDVSKADALIGTWQNEHAGFLPQIKIVSESKINGANGAFAGETQTIYLAQEFVEDNAGNVGAIAPIILEEYAHYFDGEVNSFDTPGDEGEIFVSFVLGEELSESEFLRMKVEDDWATVFLNGNTITIEQANLSWLGGSGDWYNPSKWSGGKVPKSSDNVTLEVFGQNIKINFSKGNPNIKDLFLGAKDGGTLTLNGLTTVGNDTDILAEGKNSVVKLPDLKTFSGKDLYQPSSITVKDGGTLKANKLLTMKEVDLFANNASLTLPGVKNFSGKSDTVIEATNEGKLTLGARTISGDVDITATGEGSVVNLPLLNNFSGTDVYQPSFIKAENNGSVTAKKLKTLKEVDLYADNSTLSLSGVNNFSGKSDTVIEATNEGKLTLGARTISGDVDITATGEGSVVNLPLLNNFSGTDVYQPSFIKAENNGSVTAKKLKTLKEVDLYADNSTLSFSAVNNFSGKSDTVIQARNEGKLTLGAKTISGDVDITATGEGSVVNLPLLNNFSGTDVYKPSFIKAENNGSVTAKKLKTLKEVDLYADNSTLSLSGVNNFSGKSDTVIQARNEGKLTLGAKTISGDVDITATGEGSVVNLPLLNNFSGTDVYKPSFIKAENNGSVTAKKLKTLKVVDLSADNGTLNLSANSFSGKSDTVIQARNEGKLTLGAKTISGDVDITATGEGSVVNLPLLNNFYGTDVYKPSFIKAENNGSVTAKKLKTLNVVDLYADNSTLSFSAVNNFSGKSDTVIQARNEGKLTLGAKTISGDVDITATGEGSVVNLPLLNNFSGTDVYQPSFIKAENNGSVTAKKLKTLKVVDLYADNGTLNLSANSFSGKSDTVIKARNEGKLTLGARTISGDVDITATGEGSVVNLPRLTNFYGTDVYQPSFIKTENNGSVTAKKLKTLKEVDLSADNSTLSFSAVNSFSGKSDTVIKARNEGKLTLGARTISGDVDITATGEGSVVNLPRLTNFYGTDVYQPSFILAEDGGKVKVKKLTGITNVDPFVTG
;
A
#
# COMPACT_ATOMS: atom_id res chain seq x y z
N MET A 1 7.93 -56.69 -4.29
CA MET A 1 8.79 -57.87 -4.49
C MET A 1 10.06 -57.67 -3.68
N SER A 2 10.29 -58.55 -2.71
CA SER A 2 11.58 -58.98 -2.14
C SER A 2 12.68 -57.95 -1.87
N SER A 3 12.96 -57.73 -0.57
CA SER A 3 14.33 -57.62 -0.05
C SER A 3 14.31 -58.08 1.42
N SER A 4 14.46 -59.38 1.66
CA SER A 4 15.70 -59.98 2.18
C SER A 4 16.12 -59.38 3.52
N GLN A 5 15.66 -60.01 4.61
CA GLN A 5 16.26 -59.95 5.93
C GLN A 5 17.77 -60.23 5.80
N LYS A 6 18.58 -59.25 6.18
CA LYS A 6 19.93 -59.49 6.67
C LYS A 6 19.82 -59.47 8.19
N GLU A 7 19.86 -60.65 8.79
CA GLU A 7 20.26 -60.82 10.18
C GLU A 7 21.68 -60.23 10.30
N ASN A 8 21.80 -59.10 10.99
CA ASN A 8 23.06 -58.69 11.58
C ASN A 8 22.97 -59.09 13.05
N SER A 9 23.64 -60.20 13.35
CA SER A 9 24.01 -60.65 14.68
C SER A 9 25.00 -59.66 15.29
N ASP A 10 24.52 -58.70 16.08
CA ASP A 10 25.34 -57.85 16.94
C ASP A 10 24.88 -58.01 18.41
N ASP A 11 24.82 -59.27 18.87
CA ASP A 11 24.55 -59.60 20.27
C ASP A 11 25.65 -60.55 20.75
N THR A 12 26.89 -60.07 20.75
CA THR A 12 28.05 -60.56 21.54
C THR A 12 29.22 -59.61 21.35
N ASP A 13 29.05 -58.33 21.72
CA ASP A 13 30.21 -57.48 22.00
C ASP A 13 30.63 -57.70 23.46
N ILE A 14 31.19 -58.89 23.73
CA ILE A 14 32.07 -59.10 24.87
C ILE A 14 33.33 -58.29 24.56
N LEU A 15 33.42 -57.10 25.14
CA LEU A 15 34.65 -56.32 25.17
C LEU A 15 35.75 -57.18 25.79
N ILE A 16 36.66 -57.63 24.93
CA ILE A 16 37.83 -58.44 25.23
C ILE A 16 38.74 -57.61 26.15
N GLY A 17 38.54 -57.75 27.46
CA GLY A 17 39.28 -57.04 28.51
C GLY A 17 39.14 -57.64 29.91
N SER A 18 38.01 -58.28 30.24
CA SER A 18 37.81 -59.02 31.50
C SER A 18 37.98 -60.52 31.25
N ASN A 19 38.95 -61.17 31.92
CA ASN A 19 39.20 -62.61 31.83
C ASN A 19 38.19 -63.42 32.68
N ILE A 20 36.98 -62.87 32.87
CA ILE A 20 35.94 -63.33 33.80
C ILE A 20 34.74 -63.75 32.96
N ASP A 21 34.32 -65.01 33.10
CA ASP A 21 33.07 -65.50 32.52
C ASP A 21 31.89 -65.00 33.35
N LEU A 22 31.30 -63.86 32.95
CA LEU A 22 30.22 -63.19 33.68
C LEU A 22 28.95 -64.05 33.80
N ILE A 23 28.70 -64.93 32.82
CA ILE A 23 27.60 -65.88 32.89
C ILE A 23 27.81 -66.84 34.06
N SER A 24 29.04 -67.34 34.24
CA SER A 24 29.37 -68.20 35.38
C SER A 24 29.23 -67.48 36.73
N VAL A 25 29.54 -66.17 36.78
CA VAL A 25 29.40 -65.35 38.00
C VAL A 25 27.93 -65.25 38.40
N VAL A 26 27.04 -64.92 37.46
CA VAL A 26 25.59 -64.86 37.71
C VAL A 26 25.04 -66.23 38.08
N GLN A 27 25.44 -67.30 37.39
CA GLN A 27 25.02 -68.68 37.71
C GLN A 27 25.39 -69.09 39.14
N ASN A 28 26.54 -68.63 39.66
CA ASN A 28 26.94 -68.90 41.04
C ASN A 28 26.12 -68.13 42.09
N ALA A 29 25.41 -67.06 41.71
CA ALA A 29 24.51 -66.32 42.60
C ALA A 29 23.13 -66.99 42.73
N LEU A 30 22.67 -67.73 41.71
CA LEU A 30 21.32 -68.33 41.69
C LEU A 30 21.01 -69.30 42.85
N PRO A 31 21.94 -70.17 43.29
CA PRO A 31 21.69 -71.00 44.47
C PRO A 31 21.45 -70.17 45.76
N ILE A 32 22.04 -68.97 45.84
CA ILE A 32 21.86 -68.05 46.98
C ILE A 32 20.44 -67.45 46.92
N VAL A 33 20.02 -66.97 45.75
CA VAL A 33 18.65 -66.47 45.50
C VAL A 33 17.62 -67.51 45.93
N GLN A 34 17.79 -68.75 45.45
CA GLN A 34 16.88 -69.86 45.77
C GLN A 34 16.83 -70.18 47.26
N HIS A 35 17.99 -70.29 47.90
CA HIS A 35 18.06 -70.55 49.34
C HIS A 35 17.41 -69.43 50.17
N LEU A 36 17.55 -68.17 49.75
CA LEU A 36 16.92 -67.03 50.41
C LEU A 36 15.38 -67.08 50.28
N LEU A 37 14.85 -67.36 49.09
CA LEU A 37 13.42 -67.52 48.86
C LEU A 37 12.81 -68.71 49.62
N ASP A 38 13.48 -69.87 49.62
CA ASP A 38 13.01 -71.05 50.38
C ASP A 38 12.94 -70.74 51.88
N ASN A 39 13.99 -70.12 52.44
CA ASN A 39 13.98 -69.69 53.84
C ASN A 39 12.88 -68.66 54.13
N PHE A 40 12.67 -67.69 53.24
CA PHE A 40 11.63 -66.68 53.37
C PHE A 40 10.24 -67.29 53.40
N SER A 41 9.94 -68.24 52.50
CA SER A 41 8.64 -68.95 52.44
C SER A 41 8.30 -69.76 53.70
N SER A 42 9.30 -70.06 54.54
CA SER A 42 9.13 -70.79 55.81
C SER A 42 8.89 -69.90 57.03
N LYS A 43 8.90 -68.57 56.85
CA LYS A 43 8.70 -67.59 57.93
C LYS A 43 7.25 -67.59 58.43
N VAL A 44 7.07 -67.36 59.73
CA VAL A 44 5.73 -67.34 60.36
C VAL A 44 4.90 -66.13 59.91
N ASP A 45 5.58 -65.04 59.59
CA ASP A 45 5.08 -63.74 59.12
C ASP A 45 5.11 -63.60 57.59
N PHE A 46 5.35 -64.69 56.85
CA PHE A 46 5.46 -64.69 55.38
C PHE A 46 4.27 -64.03 54.68
N GLU A 47 3.03 -64.41 55.02
CA GLU A 47 1.81 -63.84 54.41
C GLU A 47 1.66 -62.33 54.68
N GLU A 48 2.02 -61.88 55.88
CA GLU A 48 2.00 -60.45 56.25
C GLU A 48 3.04 -59.67 55.43
N GLN A 49 4.25 -60.19 55.27
CA GLN A 49 5.32 -59.57 54.49
C GLN A 49 5.02 -59.55 52.99
N MET A 50 4.38 -60.58 52.45
CA MET A 50 3.90 -60.60 51.06
C MET A 50 2.83 -59.53 50.81
N ASN A 51 1.88 -59.36 51.76
CA ASN A 51 0.87 -58.30 51.67
C ASN A 51 1.48 -56.90 51.78
N LEU A 52 2.54 -56.73 52.59
CA LEU A 52 3.27 -55.47 52.70
C LEU A 52 4.06 -55.13 51.44
N ALA A 53 4.64 -56.11 50.75
CA ALA A 53 5.33 -55.92 49.47
C ALA A 53 4.32 -55.63 48.34
N PHE A 54 3.45 -56.58 48.02
CA PHE A 54 2.63 -56.62 46.79
C PHE A 54 1.15 -56.20 46.96
N GLY A 55 0.79 -55.68 48.14
CA GLY A 55 -0.57 -55.26 48.48
C GLY A 55 -1.50 -56.39 48.95
N GLU A 56 -2.70 -56.06 49.41
CA GLU A 56 -3.67 -57.06 49.94
C GLU A 56 -4.50 -57.76 48.86
N SER A 57 -4.38 -57.37 47.59
CA SER A 57 -5.28 -57.78 46.51
C SER A 57 -4.65 -58.62 45.39
N TYR A 58 -3.42 -59.10 45.56
CA TYR A 58 -2.78 -59.95 44.54
C TYR A 58 -3.48 -61.30 44.38
N ASP A 59 -3.33 -61.93 43.21
CA ASP A 59 -3.91 -63.25 42.93
C ASP A 59 -3.16 -64.35 43.68
N VAL A 60 -3.68 -64.71 44.85
CA VAL A 60 -3.12 -65.75 45.73
C VAL A 60 -2.90 -67.08 45.00
N SER A 61 -3.75 -67.44 44.03
CA SER A 61 -3.59 -68.72 43.30
C SER A 61 -2.37 -68.71 42.39
N LYS A 62 -2.06 -67.57 41.78
CA LYS A 62 -0.84 -67.39 40.98
C LYS A 62 0.40 -67.27 41.87
N ALA A 63 0.29 -66.53 42.97
CA ALA A 63 1.36 -66.41 43.96
C ALA A 63 1.78 -67.77 44.50
N ASP A 64 0.84 -68.61 44.96
CA ASP A 64 1.09 -69.97 45.43
C ASP A 64 1.79 -70.85 44.37
N ALA A 65 1.40 -70.68 43.10
CA ALA A 65 2.02 -71.41 42.00
C ALA A 65 3.49 -71.01 41.79
N LEU A 66 3.81 -69.72 41.87
CA LEU A 66 5.18 -69.21 41.77
C LEU A 66 6.02 -69.59 43.00
N ILE A 67 5.49 -69.41 44.21
CA ILE A 67 6.14 -69.78 45.48
C ILE A 67 6.49 -71.27 45.50
N GLY A 68 5.57 -72.13 45.02
CA GLY A 68 5.80 -73.57 44.92
C GLY A 68 6.99 -73.97 44.04
N THR A 69 7.48 -73.08 43.17
CA THR A 69 8.65 -73.34 42.33
C THR A 69 9.99 -73.05 43.02
N TRP A 70 10.00 -72.31 44.14
CA TRP A 70 11.23 -71.92 44.83
C TRP A 70 12.03 -73.13 45.35
N GLN A 71 11.39 -74.26 45.65
CA GLN A 71 12.03 -75.48 46.17
C GLN A 71 12.69 -76.38 45.11
N ASN A 72 12.64 -76.01 43.82
CA ASN A 72 13.15 -76.84 42.73
C ASN A 72 14.60 -76.46 42.35
N GLU A 73 15.58 -77.21 42.86
CA GLU A 73 17.03 -76.95 42.76
C GLU A 73 17.60 -76.80 41.32
N HIS A 74 16.83 -77.07 40.25
CA HIS A 74 17.33 -77.15 38.86
C HIS A 74 16.73 -76.11 37.89
N ALA A 75 16.32 -74.95 38.42
CA ALA A 75 16.08 -73.67 37.73
C ALA A 75 15.00 -73.63 36.61
N GLY A 76 13.83 -73.11 36.98
CA GLY A 76 12.81 -72.58 36.07
C GLY A 76 11.88 -71.54 36.71
N PHE A 77 12.20 -71.05 37.91
CA PHE A 77 11.38 -70.09 38.64
C PHE A 77 11.68 -68.63 38.25
N LEU A 78 12.90 -68.35 37.78
CA LEU A 78 13.29 -67.01 37.32
C LEU A 78 12.91 -66.80 35.85
N PRO A 79 12.50 -65.58 35.46
CA PRO A 79 12.46 -65.17 34.05
C PRO A 79 13.85 -65.16 33.42
N GLN A 80 13.94 -64.87 32.12
CA GLN A 80 15.23 -64.84 31.42
C GLN A 80 16.15 -63.77 32.03
N ILE A 81 17.42 -64.11 32.31
CA ILE A 81 18.44 -63.13 32.74
C ILE A 81 19.38 -62.82 31.56
N LYS A 82 19.61 -61.54 31.28
CA LYS A 82 20.60 -61.05 30.31
C LYS A 82 21.58 -60.10 30.96
N ILE A 83 22.83 -60.10 30.50
CA ILE A 83 23.86 -59.15 30.93
C ILE A 83 24.00 -58.11 29.83
N VAL A 84 23.87 -56.83 30.19
CA VAL A 84 24.00 -55.69 29.27
C VAL A 84 24.88 -54.63 29.93
N SER A 85 25.51 -53.74 29.17
CA SER A 85 26.25 -52.62 29.78
C SER A 85 25.30 -51.78 30.64
N GLU A 86 25.75 -51.28 31.79
CA GLU A 86 25.00 -50.45 32.75
C GLU A 86 24.27 -49.29 32.03
N SER A 87 24.94 -48.67 31.03
CA SER A 87 24.36 -47.58 30.22
C SER A 87 23.12 -47.96 29.40
N LYS A 88 22.89 -49.25 29.14
CA LYS A 88 21.74 -49.75 28.38
C LYS A 88 20.49 -49.89 29.24
N ILE A 89 20.66 -49.99 30.54
CA ILE A 89 19.57 -50.03 31.53
C ILE A 89 19.61 -48.78 32.42
N ASN A 90 19.87 -47.64 31.79
CA ASN A 90 19.90 -46.32 32.42
C ASN A 90 20.84 -46.21 33.64
N GLY A 91 21.84 -47.10 33.80
CA GLY A 91 22.81 -47.10 34.90
C GLY A 91 22.40 -47.89 36.14
N ALA A 92 21.29 -48.62 36.12
CA ALA A 92 20.87 -49.45 37.24
C ALA A 92 21.73 -50.72 37.39
N ASN A 93 21.77 -51.30 38.59
CA ASN A 93 22.52 -52.54 38.87
C ASN A 93 21.80 -53.77 38.30
N GLY A 94 20.48 -53.75 38.37
CA GLY A 94 19.54 -54.66 37.74
C GLY A 94 18.40 -53.87 37.13
N ALA A 95 17.63 -54.51 36.26
CA ALA A 95 16.37 -53.99 35.80
C ALA A 95 15.44 -55.11 35.31
N PHE A 96 14.14 -54.99 35.56
CA PHE A 96 13.14 -55.91 35.05
C PHE A 96 12.32 -55.25 33.95
N ALA A 97 12.13 -55.95 32.84
CA ALA A 97 11.32 -55.48 31.72
C ALA A 97 10.08 -56.36 31.54
N GLY A 98 8.94 -55.90 32.05
CA GLY A 98 7.67 -56.62 31.93
C GLY A 98 7.27 -56.95 30.48
N GLU A 99 7.53 -56.05 29.53
CA GLU A 99 7.23 -56.26 28.10
C GLU A 99 7.94 -57.48 27.50
N THR A 100 9.14 -57.79 27.99
CA THR A 100 9.98 -58.89 27.49
C THR A 100 10.13 -60.03 28.48
N GLN A 101 9.55 -59.92 29.67
CA GLN A 101 9.68 -60.87 30.77
C GLN A 101 11.16 -61.24 31.02
N THR A 102 12.02 -60.22 31.10
CA THR A 102 13.49 -60.38 31.15
C THR A 102 14.08 -59.52 32.25
N ILE A 103 14.92 -60.13 33.08
CA ILE A 103 15.81 -59.45 34.03
C ILE A 103 17.10 -59.10 33.28
N TYR A 104 17.50 -57.84 33.34
CA TYR A 104 18.77 -57.35 32.84
C TYR A 104 19.68 -57.04 34.02
N LEU A 105 20.92 -57.53 33.99
CA LEU A 105 21.95 -57.18 34.96
C LEU A 105 23.01 -56.33 34.29
N ALA A 106 23.45 -55.27 34.98
CA ALA A 106 24.56 -54.46 34.51
C ALA A 106 25.85 -55.29 34.48
N GLN A 107 26.51 -55.30 33.33
CA GLN A 107 27.79 -55.99 33.12
C GLN A 107 28.83 -55.51 34.13
N GLU A 108 28.94 -54.20 34.30
CA GLU A 108 29.86 -53.53 35.19
C GLU A 108 29.58 -53.89 36.66
N PHE A 109 28.31 -54.02 37.04
CA PHE A 109 27.90 -54.48 38.38
C PHE A 109 28.31 -55.94 38.63
N VAL A 110 28.09 -56.83 37.65
CA VAL A 110 28.48 -58.25 37.74
C VAL A 110 30.01 -58.39 37.81
N GLU A 111 30.75 -57.61 36.99
CA GLU A 111 32.21 -57.55 37.01
C GLU A 111 32.74 -57.09 38.38
N ASP A 112 32.20 -55.99 38.91
CA ASP A 112 32.60 -55.41 40.21
C ASP A 112 32.28 -56.31 41.41
N ASN A 113 31.42 -57.33 41.23
CA ASN A 113 31.02 -58.29 42.25
C ASN A 113 31.41 -59.74 41.92
N ALA A 114 32.28 -59.98 40.94
CA ALA A 114 32.69 -61.33 40.55
C ALA A 114 33.30 -62.16 41.69
N GLY A 115 33.94 -61.50 42.66
CA GLY A 115 34.46 -62.12 43.89
C GLY A 115 33.50 -62.15 45.08
N ASN A 116 32.28 -61.61 44.93
CA ASN A 116 31.25 -61.50 45.96
C ASN A 116 29.85 -61.72 45.37
N VAL A 117 29.58 -62.93 44.88
CA VAL A 117 28.29 -63.30 44.27
C VAL A 117 27.09 -63.11 45.21
N GLY A 118 27.32 -63.05 46.52
CA GLY A 118 26.29 -62.73 47.52
C GLY A 118 25.77 -61.28 47.42
N ALA A 119 26.49 -60.36 46.78
CA ALA A 119 25.98 -59.02 46.47
C ALA A 119 25.14 -58.98 45.18
N ILE A 120 25.24 -60.00 44.31
CA ILE A 120 24.46 -60.10 43.07
C ILE A 120 23.08 -60.71 43.35
N ALA A 121 22.99 -61.64 44.32
CA ALA A 121 21.75 -62.33 44.65
C ALA A 121 20.61 -61.39 45.09
N PRO A 122 20.81 -60.37 45.95
CA PRO A 122 19.78 -59.40 46.29
C PRO A 122 19.21 -58.65 45.09
N ILE A 123 20.05 -58.22 44.14
CA ILE A 123 19.58 -57.54 42.92
C ILE A 123 18.73 -58.50 42.07
N ILE A 124 19.13 -59.76 41.90
CA ILE A 124 18.31 -60.74 41.18
C ILE A 124 16.96 -60.98 41.89
N LEU A 125 16.93 -60.93 43.23
CA LEU A 125 15.69 -61.06 44.00
C LEU A 125 14.77 -59.86 43.81
N GLU A 126 15.33 -58.66 43.72
CA GLU A 126 14.61 -57.40 43.45
C GLU A 126 13.91 -57.48 42.09
N GLU A 127 14.68 -57.78 41.05
CA GLU A 127 14.13 -57.90 39.69
C GLU A 127 13.19 -59.11 39.52
N TYR A 128 13.37 -60.15 40.33
CA TYR A 128 12.42 -61.26 40.40
C TYR A 128 11.11 -60.85 41.08
N ALA A 129 11.16 -59.96 42.06
CA ALA A 129 9.97 -59.48 42.75
C ALA A 129 9.11 -58.59 41.85
N HIS A 130 9.70 -57.75 41.02
CA HIS A 130 8.97 -57.03 39.96
C HIS A 130 8.30 -57.99 38.96
N TYR A 131 9.01 -59.04 38.52
CA TYR A 131 8.40 -60.13 37.75
C TYR A 131 7.25 -60.81 38.48
N PHE A 132 7.44 -61.09 39.78
CA PHE A 132 6.44 -61.72 40.61
C PHE A 132 5.19 -60.83 40.70
N ASP A 133 5.35 -59.53 40.97
CA ASP A 133 4.27 -58.55 41.02
C ASP A 133 3.46 -58.52 39.72
N GLY A 134 4.15 -58.38 38.57
CA GLY A 134 3.52 -58.36 37.24
C GLY A 134 2.75 -59.65 36.88
N GLU A 135 3.09 -60.79 37.48
CA GLU A 135 2.35 -62.04 37.31
C GLU A 135 1.11 -62.13 38.20
N VAL A 136 1.20 -61.66 39.45
CA VAL A 136 0.15 -61.83 40.48
C VAL A 136 -0.82 -60.66 40.55
N ASN A 137 -0.41 -59.45 40.17
CA ASN A 137 -1.22 -58.26 40.11
C ASN A 137 -1.60 -57.91 38.66
N SER A 138 -2.72 -57.20 38.48
CA SER A 138 -3.16 -56.73 37.15
C SER A 138 -2.64 -55.34 36.81
N PHE A 139 -2.09 -54.65 37.80
CA PHE A 139 -1.47 -53.34 37.75
C PHE A 139 -0.27 -53.39 38.69
N ASP A 140 0.81 -52.73 38.30
CA ASP A 140 1.98 -52.55 39.14
C ASP A 140 1.63 -52.05 40.56
N THR A 141 2.29 -52.62 41.56
CA THR A 141 2.16 -52.20 42.95
C THR A 141 2.92 -50.90 43.17
N PRO A 142 2.28 -49.81 43.63
CA PRO A 142 2.99 -48.54 43.80
C PRO A 142 4.17 -48.61 44.79
N GLY A 143 5.29 -48.02 44.39
CA GLY A 143 6.55 -48.02 45.13
C GLY A 143 7.58 -48.93 44.46
N ASP A 144 8.70 -49.17 45.15
CA ASP A 144 9.66 -50.21 44.80
C ASP A 144 9.33 -51.46 45.65
N GLU A 145 8.31 -52.20 45.22
CA GLU A 145 7.89 -53.46 45.82
C GLU A 145 8.98 -54.53 45.74
N GLY A 146 9.88 -54.41 44.76
CA GLY A 146 11.10 -55.19 44.64
C GLY A 146 12.00 -55.05 45.86
N GLU A 147 12.42 -53.83 46.19
CA GLU A 147 13.30 -53.52 47.31
C GLU A 147 12.65 -53.88 48.65
N ILE A 148 11.34 -53.67 48.79
CA ILE A 148 10.56 -54.08 49.98
C ILE A 148 10.62 -55.61 50.15
N PHE A 149 10.35 -56.34 49.07
CA PHE A 149 10.37 -57.80 49.10
C PHE A 149 11.75 -58.34 49.46
N VAL A 150 12.82 -57.81 48.83
CA VAL A 150 14.19 -58.22 49.12
C VAL A 150 14.55 -57.98 50.59
N SER A 151 14.14 -56.86 51.16
CA SER A 151 14.37 -56.54 52.57
C SER A 151 13.78 -57.61 53.50
N PHE A 152 12.55 -58.06 53.22
CA PHE A 152 11.92 -59.13 53.99
C PHE A 152 12.57 -60.50 53.76
N VAL A 153 12.95 -60.82 52.52
CA VAL A 153 13.66 -62.05 52.17
C VAL A 153 15.01 -62.15 52.90
N LEU A 154 15.73 -61.04 53.02
CA LEU A 154 16.99 -60.95 53.75
C LEU A 154 16.80 -60.92 55.29
N GLY A 155 15.55 -60.76 55.76
CA GLY A 155 15.21 -60.69 57.18
C GLY A 155 15.61 -59.36 57.82
N GLU A 156 15.64 -58.28 57.04
CA GLU A 156 15.97 -56.94 57.50
C GLU A 156 14.77 -56.30 58.23
N GLU A 157 15.04 -55.60 59.33
CA GLU A 157 14.01 -54.81 60.03
C GLU A 157 13.89 -53.44 59.37
N LEU A 158 12.83 -53.23 58.59
CA LEU A 158 12.53 -51.92 58.00
C LEU A 158 12.01 -50.97 59.06
N SER A 159 12.65 -49.80 59.20
CA SER A 159 12.03 -48.69 59.92
C SER A 159 10.79 -48.21 59.17
N GLU A 160 9.83 -47.64 59.90
CA GLU A 160 8.61 -47.05 59.32
C GLU A 160 8.95 -46.07 58.17
N SER A 161 10.08 -45.38 58.27
CA SER A 161 10.52 -44.45 57.24
C SER A 161 11.22 -45.06 56.03
N GLU A 162 11.94 -46.17 56.21
CA GLU A 162 12.52 -46.89 55.06
C GLU A 162 11.40 -47.51 54.25
N PHE A 163 10.44 -48.12 54.95
CA PHE A 163 9.24 -48.67 54.32
C PHE A 163 8.40 -47.60 53.61
N LEU A 164 8.18 -46.44 54.23
CA LEU A 164 7.46 -45.34 53.58
C LEU A 164 8.20 -44.76 52.38
N ARG A 165 9.55 -44.70 52.40
CA ARG A 165 10.32 -44.29 51.22
C ARG A 165 10.10 -45.26 50.07
N MET A 166 10.32 -46.56 50.33
CA MET A 166 10.19 -47.60 49.30
C MET A 166 8.77 -47.62 48.72
N LYS A 167 7.73 -47.42 49.55
CA LYS A 167 6.31 -47.41 49.11
C LYS A 167 5.91 -46.28 48.15
N VAL A 168 6.77 -45.30 47.92
CA VAL A 168 6.50 -44.17 47.02
C VAL A 168 7.67 -43.89 46.09
N GLU A 169 8.67 -44.78 46.06
CA GLU A 169 9.76 -44.74 45.10
C GLU A 169 9.20 -45.03 43.71
N ASP A 170 9.72 -44.31 42.72
CA ASP A 170 9.42 -44.54 41.31
C ASP A 170 10.71 -45.03 40.68
N ASP A 171 10.77 -46.33 40.46
CA ASP A 171 11.91 -47.06 39.92
C ASP A 171 11.74 -47.36 38.42
N TRP A 172 10.71 -46.80 37.79
CA TRP A 172 10.49 -46.95 36.35
C TRP A 172 11.45 -46.10 35.51
N ALA A 173 11.91 -46.67 34.40
CA ALA A 173 12.61 -45.95 33.34
C ALA A 173 12.25 -46.47 31.94
N THR A 174 12.47 -45.65 30.93
CA THR A 174 12.34 -46.04 29.52
C THR A 174 13.71 -46.08 28.87
N VAL A 175 14.09 -47.23 28.31
CA VAL A 175 15.41 -47.46 27.74
C VAL A 175 15.35 -47.99 26.30
N PHE A 176 16.46 -47.88 25.57
CA PHE A 176 16.58 -48.37 24.20
C PHE A 176 17.41 -49.66 24.15
N LEU A 177 16.72 -50.80 24.14
CA LEU A 177 17.30 -52.15 24.13
C LEU A 177 16.97 -52.84 22.81
N ASN A 178 17.99 -53.40 22.14
CA ASN A 178 17.85 -54.18 20.90
C ASN A 178 17.05 -53.50 19.77
N GLY A 179 17.13 -52.17 19.67
CA GLY A 179 16.44 -51.41 18.62
C GLY A 179 15.00 -51.00 18.96
N ASN A 180 14.49 -51.32 20.15
CA ASN A 180 13.15 -50.97 20.62
C ASN A 180 13.23 -50.12 21.90
N THR A 181 12.24 -49.25 22.08
CA THR A 181 11.99 -48.56 23.35
C THR A 181 11.24 -49.51 24.27
N ILE A 182 11.80 -49.80 25.45
CA ILE A 182 11.27 -50.74 26.44
C ILE A 182 11.22 -50.03 27.80
N THR A 183 10.11 -50.20 28.53
CA THR A 183 9.98 -49.73 29.92
C THR A 183 10.55 -50.78 30.88
N ILE A 184 11.31 -50.34 31.87
CA ILE A 184 11.99 -51.16 32.87
C ILE A 184 11.71 -50.62 34.27
N GLU A 185 11.68 -51.50 35.26
CA GLU A 185 11.82 -51.23 36.71
C GLU A 185 13.29 -51.41 37.10
N GLN A 186 13.81 -50.67 38.07
CA GLN A 186 15.25 -50.45 38.23
C GLN A 186 15.77 -50.55 39.67
N ALA A 187 16.67 -51.50 39.93
CA ALA A 187 17.45 -51.51 41.17
C ALA A 187 18.58 -50.43 41.19
N ASN A 188 18.28 -49.26 41.77
CA ASN A 188 19.21 -48.12 41.94
C ASN A 188 19.88 -48.05 43.33
N LEU A 189 20.97 -47.28 43.45
CA LEU A 189 21.67 -47.06 44.73
C LEU A 189 20.93 -46.04 45.59
N SER A 190 20.36 -46.50 46.71
CA SER A 190 19.56 -45.74 47.66
C SER A 190 20.29 -45.55 49.00
N TRP A 191 19.93 -44.49 49.73
CA TRP A 191 20.48 -44.22 51.07
C TRP A 191 19.64 -44.92 52.13
N LEU A 192 20.27 -45.85 52.87
CA LEU A 192 19.66 -46.69 53.92
C LEU A 192 19.32 -45.94 55.22
N GLY A 193 18.94 -44.67 55.14
CA GLY A 193 18.41 -43.92 56.27
C GLY A 193 19.41 -43.42 57.34
N GLY A 194 18.87 -42.56 58.22
CA GLY A 194 19.60 -41.90 59.30
C GLY A 194 20.67 -40.90 58.83
N SER A 195 21.20 -40.12 59.78
CA SER A 195 22.33 -39.22 59.50
C SER A 195 23.66 -39.98 59.36
N GLY A 196 24.59 -39.48 58.56
CA GLY A 196 25.85 -40.18 58.29
C GLY A 196 26.88 -39.41 57.44
N ASP A 197 27.90 -40.13 57.00
CA ASP A 197 28.91 -39.67 56.04
C ASP A 197 28.71 -40.42 54.72
N TRP A 198 28.64 -39.70 53.60
CA TRP A 198 28.41 -40.25 52.25
C TRP A 198 29.39 -41.39 51.93
N TYR A 199 30.63 -41.26 52.40
CA TYR A 199 31.72 -42.19 52.13
C TYR A 199 31.77 -43.41 53.07
N ASN A 200 30.73 -43.62 53.88
CA ASN A 200 30.56 -44.84 54.66
C ASN A 200 29.76 -45.88 53.83
N PRO A 201 30.36 -46.99 53.41
CA PRO A 201 29.67 -47.99 52.59
C PRO A 201 28.43 -48.59 53.27
N SER A 202 28.38 -48.61 54.60
CA SER A 202 27.23 -49.15 55.36
C SER A 202 25.97 -48.27 55.31
N LYS A 203 25.97 -47.21 54.50
CA LYS A 203 24.85 -46.27 54.34
C LYS A 203 24.13 -46.38 52.99
N TRP A 204 24.56 -47.32 52.15
CA TRP A 204 24.06 -47.50 50.78
C TRP A 204 23.46 -48.88 50.59
N SER A 205 22.33 -48.98 49.88
CA SER A 205 21.78 -50.26 49.42
C SER A 205 22.84 -50.94 48.55
N GLY A 206 23.30 -52.14 48.92
CA GLY A 206 24.43 -52.82 48.26
C GLY A 206 25.82 -52.59 48.88
N GLY A 207 25.93 -51.80 49.96
CA GLY A 207 27.13 -51.76 50.80
C GLY A 207 28.39 -51.15 50.17
N LYS A 208 28.23 -50.38 49.08
CA LYS A 208 29.31 -49.68 48.35
C LYS A 208 28.99 -48.20 48.23
N VAL A 209 30.03 -47.36 48.22
CA VAL A 209 29.87 -45.91 48.01
C VAL A 209 29.68 -45.64 46.52
N PRO A 210 28.72 -44.78 46.11
CA PRO A 210 28.46 -44.49 44.71
C PRO A 210 29.67 -43.97 43.92
N LYS A 211 29.80 -44.42 42.67
CA LYS A 211 30.81 -44.09 41.65
C LYS A 211 30.19 -43.33 40.48
N SER A 212 31.02 -42.93 39.51
CA SER A 212 30.64 -41.99 38.44
C SER A 212 29.61 -42.49 37.43
N SER A 213 29.28 -43.78 37.45
CA SER A 213 28.21 -44.35 36.61
C SER A 213 26.88 -44.47 37.33
N ASP A 214 26.86 -44.28 38.66
CA ASP A 214 25.68 -44.54 39.47
C ASP A 214 24.74 -43.32 39.48
N ASN A 215 23.45 -43.57 39.30
CA ASN A 215 22.40 -42.63 39.67
C ASN A 215 22.09 -42.79 41.15
N VAL A 216 21.85 -41.68 41.85
CA VAL A 216 21.62 -41.72 43.29
C VAL A 216 20.35 -40.98 43.66
N THR A 217 19.46 -41.66 44.36
CA THR A 217 18.24 -41.09 44.94
C THR A 217 18.42 -40.89 46.44
N LEU A 218 18.30 -39.64 46.89
CA LEU A 218 18.28 -39.27 48.31
C LEU A 218 16.94 -38.63 48.65
N GLU A 219 15.98 -39.43 49.11
CA GLU A 219 14.68 -38.93 49.51
C GLU A 219 14.39 -39.15 50.99
N VAL A 220 13.80 -38.15 51.64
CA VAL A 220 13.46 -38.19 53.07
C VAL A 220 12.01 -37.79 53.33
N PHE A 221 11.32 -38.61 54.12
CA PHE A 221 9.91 -38.43 54.51
C PHE A 221 9.81 -38.17 56.01
N GLY A 222 9.28 -37.03 56.43
CA GLY A 222 9.04 -36.68 57.85
C GLY A 222 10.27 -36.60 58.78
N GLN A 223 11.45 -36.99 58.32
CA GLN A 223 12.67 -37.11 59.12
C GLN A 223 13.66 -35.97 58.92
N ASN A 224 14.51 -35.75 59.92
CA ASN A 224 15.64 -34.81 59.82
C ASN A 224 16.96 -35.58 59.58
N ILE A 225 17.36 -35.70 58.31
CA ILE A 225 18.56 -36.41 57.89
C ILE A 225 19.70 -35.42 57.57
N LYS A 226 20.89 -35.71 58.07
CA LYS A 226 22.13 -34.99 57.74
C LYS A 226 23.16 -35.94 57.16
N ILE A 227 23.58 -35.68 55.92
CA ILE A 227 24.66 -36.39 55.23
C ILE A 227 25.85 -35.44 55.12
N ASN A 228 27.03 -35.92 55.53
CA ASN A 228 28.28 -35.18 55.39
C ASN A 228 29.09 -35.74 54.21
N PHE A 229 29.79 -34.87 53.50
CA PHE A 229 30.71 -35.23 52.41
C PHE A 229 32.16 -35.09 52.90
N SER A 230 32.63 -36.02 53.73
CA SER A 230 33.93 -35.90 54.42
C SER A 230 35.16 -35.89 53.48
N LYS A 231 35.05 -36.48 52.28
CA LYS A 231 36.12 -36.57 51.27
C LYS A 231 35.93 -35.63 50.06
N GLY A 232 35.05 -34.63 50.18
CA GLY A 232 34.72 -33.70 49.08
C GLY A 232 33.46 -34.11 48.32
N ASN A 233 33.17 -33.44 47.21
CA ASN A 233 31.96 -33.71 46.42
C ASN A 233 31.99 -35.12 45.82
N PRO A 234 30.84 -35.81 45.75
CA PRO A 234 30.78 -37.15 45.20
C PRO A 234 30.99 -37.12 43.69
N ASN A 235 31.52 -38.20 43.12
CA ASN A 235 31.64 -38.38 41.69
C ASN A 235 30.61 -39.44 41.27
N ILE A 236 29.43 -38.99 40.85
CA ILE A 236 28.26 -39.82 40.47
C ILE A 236 27.83 -39.50 39.04
N LYS A 237 26.87 -40.24 38.48
CA LYS A 237 26.25 -39.90 37.20
C LYS A 237 25.17 -38.86 37.42
N ASP A 238 24.07 -39.24 38.08
CA ASP A 238 22.90 -38.38 38.33
C ASP A 238 22.54 -38.34 39.83
N LEU A 239 21.83 -37.31 40.26
CA LEU A 239 21.47 -37.12 41.67
C LEU A 239 20.05 -36.59 41.85
N PHE A 240 19.20 -37.33 42.55
CA PHE A 240 17.91 -36.83 43.01
C PHE A 240 17.97 -36.52 44.52
N LEU A 241 17.50 -35.33 44.91
CA LEU A 241 17.45 -34.87 46.29
C LEU A 241 16.01 -34.50 46.69
N GLY A 242 15.33 -35.39 47.41
CA GLY A 242 13.94 -35.24 47.84
C GLY A 242 13.79 -34.94 49.34
N ALA A 243 12.90 -34.02 49.69
CA ALA A 243 12.34 -33.88 51.03
C ALA A 243 10.82 -33.75 50.94
N LYS A 244 10.10 -34.70 51.55
CA LYS A 244 8.63 -34.82 51.53
C LYS A 244 8.07 -34.92 52.96
N ASP A 245 6.78 -34.68 53.11
CA ASP A 245 6.01 -34.88 54.35
C ASP A 245 6.61 -34.25 55.64
N GLY A 246 7.18 -33.04 55.52
CA GLY A 246 7.81 -32.34 56.64
C GLY A 246 9.24 -32.77 56.95
N GLY A 247 9.84 -33.61 56.09
CA GLY A 247 11.23 -34.05 56.19
C GLY A 247 12.24 -32.93 55.92
N THR A 248 13.46 -33.09 56.42
CA THR A 248 14.58 -32.19 56.16
C THR A 248 15.81 -32.99 55.76
N LEU A 249 16.31 -32.75 54.55
CA LEU A 249 17.59 -33.29 54.06
C LEU A 249 18.68 -32.22 54.16
N THR A 250 19.77 -32.49 54.88
CA THR A 250 20.91 -31.56 55.00
C THR A 250 22.19 -32.18 54.45
N LEU A 251 22.76 -31.58 53.40
CA LEU A 251 23.99 -32.03 52.76
C LEU A 251 25.17 -31.11 53.11
N ASN A 252 25.97 -31.50 54.09
CA ASN A 252 27.13 -30.76 54.56
C ASN A 252 28.38 -31.07 53.73
N GLY A 253 29.13 -30.05 53.30
CA GLY A 253 30.35 -30.24 52.51
C GLY A 253 30.14 -30.42 51.00
N LEU A 254 28.89 -30.54 50.52
CA LEU A 254 28.57 -30.49 49.09
C LEU A 254 28.73 -29.05 48.59
N THR A 255 29.77 -28.80 47.79
CA THR A 255 30.15 -27.46 47.32
C THR A 255 29.82 -27.20 45.86
N THR A 256 29.76 -28.25 45.03
CA THR A 256 29.41 -28.16 43.61
C THR A 256 28.52 -29.33 43.22
N VAL A 257 27.51 -29.05 42.41
CA VAL A 257 26.76 -30.05 41.65
C VAL A 257 27.00 -29.72 40.18
N GLY A 258 27.44 -30.70 39.39
CA GLY A 258 27.88 -30.52 38.00
C GLY A 258 27.41 -31.63 37.06
N ASN A 259 26.46 -32.42 37.54
CA ASN A 259 25.84 -33.57 36.90
C ASN A 259 24.34 -33.28 36.83
N ASP A 260 23.59 -34.11 36.11
CA ASP A 260 22.14 -33.93 36.07
C ASP A 260 21.57 -34.22 37.46
N THR A 261 20.90 -33.22 38.03
CA THR A 261 20.50 -33.23 39.42
C THR A 261 19.15 -32.57 39.59
N ASP A 262 18.25 -33.28 40.27
CA ASP A 262 16.93 -32.79 40.59
C ASP A 262 16.78 -32.62 42.10
N ILE A 263 16.22 -31.49 42.48
CA ILE A 263 16.00 -31.15 43.88
C ILE A 263 14.52 -30.91 44.09
N LEU A 264 13.88 -31.77 44.87
CA LEU A 264 12.47 -31.68 45.21
C LEU A 264 12.28 -31.39 46.71
N ALA A 265 11.57 -30.31 47.02
CA ALA A 265 11.02 -30.10 48.36
C ALA A 265 9.49 -29.96 48.25
N GLU A 266 8.77 -30.94 48.77
CA GLU A 266 7.31 -31.06 48.63
C GLU A 266 6.64 -31.14 49.99
N GLY A 267 5.61 -30.31 50.20
CA GLY A 267 4.80 -30.32 51.41
C GLY A 267 5.30 -29.37 52.50
N LYS A 268 4.39 -29.04 53.40
CA LYS A 268 4.62 -28.06 54.46
C LYS A 268 5.74 -28.51 55.39
N ASN A 269 6.71 -27.62 55.63
CA ASN A 269 7.90 -27.86 56.44
C ASN A 269 8.92 -28.83 55.83
N SER A 270 8.75 -29.28 54.59
CA SER A 270 9.76 -30.07 53.90
C SER A 270 10.93 -29.19 53.46
N VAL A 271 12.16 -29.53 53.83
CA VAL A 271 13.33 -28.65 53.63
C VAL A 271 14.56 -29.38 53.10
N VAL A 272 15.03 -29.01 51.91
CA VAL A 272 16.39 -29.36 51.46
C VAL A 272 17.35 -28.24 51.88
N LYS A 273 18.45 -28.60 52.56
CA LYS A 273 19.48 -27.67 53.06
C LYS A 273 20.83 -28.00 52.45
N LEU A 274 21.38 -27.06 51.67
CA LEU A 274 22.66 -27.15 50.99
C LEU A 274 23.58 -26.02 51.48
N PRO A 275 24.03 -26.04 52.75
CA PRO A 275 24.68 -24.90 53.40
C PRO A 275 26.03 -24.51 52.78
N ASP A 276 26.68 -25.42 52.04
CA ASP A 276 28.01 -25.23 51.45
C ASP A 276 28.03 -25.12 49.92
N LEU A 277 26.88 -25.32 49.27
CA LEU A 277 26.76 -25.32 47.81
C LEU A 277 27.09 -23.94 47.25
N LYS A 278 28.02 -23.88 46.29
CA LYS A 278 28.48 -22.66 45.62
C LYS A 278 28.12 -22.63 44.14
N THR A 279 28.12 -23.78 43.47
CA THR A 279 27.83 -23.91 42.04
C THR A 279 26.84 -25.04 41.78
N PHE A 280 25.89 -24.81 40.90
CA PHE A 280 24.99 -25.83 40.37
C PHE A 280 25.01 -25.73 38.84
N SER A 281 25.42 -26.79 38.15
CA SER A 281 25.41 -26.85 36.70
C SER A 281 24.85 -28.17 36.22
N GLY A 282 23.81 -28.13 35.38
CA GLY A 282 23.36 -29.30 34.62
C GLY A 282 24.29 -29.59 33.44
N LYS A 283 24.12 -30.77 32.82
CA LYS A 283 24.90 -31.21 31.65
C LYS A 283 24.02 -31.66 30.49
N ASP A 284 22.89 -32.30 30.76
CA ASP A 284 21.99 -32.80 29.73
C ASP A 284 21.23 -31.64 29.06
N LEU A 285 21.16 -31.72 27.73
CA LEU A 285 20.41 -30.80 26.88
C LEU A 285 18.93 -31.19 26.78
N TYR A 286 18.55 -32.41 27.16
CA TYR A 286 17.19 -32.95 27.02
C TYR A 286 16.48 -33.17 28.37
N GLN A 287 17.23 -33.27 29.47
CA GLN A 287 16.70 -33.33 30.84
C GLN A 287 17.47 -32.33 31.72
N PRO A 288 17.12 -31.04 31.68
CA PRO A 288 17.78 -30.04 32.50
C PRO A 288 17.62 -30.40 33.98
N SER A 289 18.69 -30.20 34.74
CA SER A 289 18.66 -30.27 36.20
C SER A 289 17.59 -29.34 36.75
N SER A 290 16.84 -29.74 37.77
CA SER A 290 15.76 -28.92 38.30
C SER A 290 15.88 -28.62 39.80
N ILE A 291 15.31 -27.47 40.19
CA ILE A 291 14.94 -27.17 41.58
C ILE A 291 13.45 -26.95 41.62
N THR A 292 12.74 -27.88 42.24
CA THR A 292 11.30 -27.84 42.42
C THR A 292 10.97 -27.69 43.90
N VAL A 293 10.28 -26.61 44.25
CA VAL A 293 9.61 -26.47 45.55
C VAL A 293 8.10 -26.45 45.32
N LYS A 294 7.38 -27.33 46.01
CA LYS A 294 5.92 -27.41 45.91
C LYS A 294 5.20 -27.57 47.25
N ASP A 295 3.96 -27.07 47.31
CA ASP A 295 3.04 -27.21 48.46
C ASP A 295 3.64 -26.84 49.83
N GLY A 296 4.33 -25.69 49.89
CA GLY A 296 4.97 -25.18 51.09
C GLY A 296 6.39 -25.71 51.39
N GLY A 297 6.96 -26.50 50.49
CA GLY A 297 8.36 -26.96 50.55
C GLY A 297 9.37 -25.79 50.46
N THR A 298 10.61 -26.03 50.90
CA THR A 298 11.66 -25.00 50.98
C THR A 298 13.05 -25.52 50.63
N LEU A 299 13.80 -24.79 49.80
CA LEU A 299 15.24 -24.98 49.61
C LEU A 299 16.05 -23.90 50.37
N LYS A 300 17.12 -24.30 51.06
CA LYS A 300 18.08 -23.40 51.71
C LYS A 300 19.49 -23.59 51.15
N ALA A 301 19.88 -22.75 50.18
CA ALA A 301 21.19 -22.77 49.53
C ALA A 301 21.87 -21.38 49.57
N ASN A 302 22.09 -20.83 50.77
CA ASN A 302 22.50 -19.42 50.93
C ASN A 302 23.89 -19.07 50.36
N LYS A 303 24.76 -20.05 50.14
CA LYS A 303 26.11 -19.84 49.56
C LYS A 303 26.16 -20.05 48.05
N LEU A 304 25.04 -20.38 47.40
CA LEU A 304 24.99 -20.63 45.97
C LEU A 304 25.24 -19.32 45.20
N LEU A 305 26.25 -19.31 44.34
CA LEU A 305 26.73 -18.12 43.62
C LEU A 305 26.52 -18.20 42.10
N THR A 306 26.57 -19.39 41.51
CA THR A 306 26.48 -19.57 40.07
C THR A 306 25.60 -20.75 39.72
N MET A 307 24.72 -20.56 38.74
CA MET A 307 23.82 -21.58 38.21
C MET A 307 23.94 -21.64 36.69
N LYS A 308 23.94 -22.84 36.11
CA LYS A 308 24.01 -23.04 34.66
C LYS A 308 23.13 -24.22 34.24
N GLU A 309 22.23 -24.03 33.27
CA GLU A 309 21.37 -25.10 32.74
C GLU A 309 20.59 -25.80 33.88
N VAL A 310 19.87 -24.99 34.67
CA VAL A 310 19.06 -25.48 35.81
C VAL A 310 17.69 -24.82 35.79
N ASP A 311 16.64 -25.63 35.75
CA ASP A 311 15.26 -25.17 35.83
C ASP A 311 14.85 -24.87 37.27
N LEU A 312 14.03 -23.84 37.44
CA LEU A 312 13.56 -23.39 38.75
C LEU A 312 12.03 -23.37 38.77
N PHE A 313 11.44 -24.24 39.57
CA PHE A 313 9.99 -24.34 39.72
C PHE A 313 9.56 -24.01 41.16
N ALA A 314 8.61 -23.08 41.30
CA ALA A 314 7.95 -22.77 42.56
C ALA A 314 6.42 -22.87 42.39
N ASN A 315 5.81 -23.93 42.91
CA ASN A 315 4.38 -24.19 42.80
C ASN A 315 3.73 -24.17 44.20
N ASN A 316 2.89 -23.20 44.53
CA ASN A 316 2.31 -23.09 45.89
C ASN A 316 3.38 -23.10 47.02
N ALA A 317 4.56 -22.57 46.71
CA ALA A 317 5.73 -22.58 47.58
C ALA A 317 6.63 -21.37 47.31
N SER A 318 7.64 -21.14 48.15
CA SER A 318 8.56 -20.00 48.03
C SER A 318 10.01 -20.44 47.82
N LEU A 319 10.54 -20.25 46.61
CA LEU A 319 11.95 -20.45 46.27
C LEU A 319 12.73 -19.14 46.37
N THR A 320 13.72 -19.06 47.27
CA THR A 320 14.52 -17.85 47.46
C THR A 320 16.01 -18.16 47.37
N LEU A 321 16.66 -17.64 46.33
CA LEU A 321 18.08 -17.85 46.00
C LEU A 321 18.84 -16.50 45.92
N PRO A 322 19.04 -15.80 47.04
CA PRO A 322 19.53 -14.42 47.04
C PRO A 322 21.03 -14.29 46.76
N GLY A 323 21.79 -15.38 46.91
CA GLY A 323 23.24 -15.42 46.72
C GLY A 323 23.69 -15.53 45.27
N VAL A 324 22.82 -16.04 44.38
CA VAL A 324 23.15 -16.32 42.97
C VAL A 324 23.53 -15.03 42.28
N LYS A 325 24.70 -14.97 41.65
CA LYS A 325 25.20 -13.80 40.93
C LYS A 325 25.04 -13.95 39.42
N ASN A 326 25.33 -15.13 38.89
CA ASN A 326 25.22 -15.44 37.47
C ASN A 326 24.31 -16.65 37.29
N PHE A 327 23.37 -16.54 36.36
CA PHE A 327 22.51 -17.62 35.91
C PHE A 327 22.65 -17.69 34.38
N SER A 328 22.82 -18.87 33.82
CA SER A 328 22.87 -19.03 32.36
C SER A 328 22.15 -20.29 31.92
N GLY A 329 21.42 -20.23 30.81
CA GLY A 329 20.70 -21.38 30.24
C GLY A 329 21.11 -21.66 28.81
N LYS A 330 20.59 -22.78 28.29
CA LYS A 330 20.48 -23.13 26.86
C LYS A 330 19.03 -23.54 26.61
N SER A 331 18.67 -23.82 25.35
CA SER A 331 17.30 -24.15 24.92
C SER A 331 16.54 -24.94 26.00
N ASP A 332 15.37 -24.41 26.37
CA ASP A 332 14.44 -24.95 27.36
C ASP A 332 14.76 -24.69 28.85
N THR A 333 15.72 -23.83 29.20
CA THR A 333 15.91 -23.47 30.64
C THR A 333 14.75 -22.60 31.16
N VAL A 334 14.03 -23.06 32.17
CA VAL A 334 12.81 -22.41 32.69
C VAL A 334 12.98 -21.87 34.12
N ILE A 335 12.45 -20.67 34.36
CA ILE A 335 12.23 -20.09 35.69
C ILE A 335 10.73 -19.83 35.84
N GLU A 336 10.05 -20.65 36.63
CA GLU A 336 8.59 -20.62 36.71
C GLU A 336 8.05 -20.52 38.15
N ALA A 337 7.02 -19.69 38.31
CA ALA A 337 6.17 -19.65 39.50
C ALA A 337 4.70 -19.89 39.13
N THR A 338 4.08 -20.88 39.77
CA THR A 338 2.69 -21.33 39.54
C THR A 338 1.89 -21.43 40.85
N ASN A 339 0.56 -21.33 40.77
CA ASN A 339 -0.38 -21.51 41.89
C ASN A 339 0.05 -20.82 43.21
N GLU A 340 0.07 -19.49 43.26
CA GLU A 340 0.57 -18.71 44.42
C GLU A 340 2.08 -18.82 44.72
N GLY A 341 2.83 -19.49 43.85
CA GLY A 341 4.28 -19.69 43.96
C GLY A 341 5.08 -18.38 43.95
N LYS A 342 6.16 -18.32 44.72
CA LYS A 342 7.02 -17.13 44.82
C LYS A 342 8.47 -17.47 44.59
N LEU A 343 9.03 -17.00 43.49
CA LEU A 343 10.41 -17.21 43.12
C LEU A 343 11.18 -15.89 43.23
N THR A 344 12.23 -15.86 44.06
CA THR A 344 13.15 -14.72 44.17
C THR A 344 14.58 -15.16 43.85
N LEU A 345 15.14 -14.62 42.77
CA LEU A 345 16.50 -14.94 42.31
C LEU A 345 17.41 -13.71 42.41
N GLY A 346 18.56 -13.88 43.08
CA GLY A 346 19.55 -12.82 43.32
C GLY A 346 20.44 -12.47 42.12
N ALA A 347 20.23 -13.13 40.97
CA ALA A 347 21.10 -13.04 39.81
C ALA A 347 21.28 -11.59 39.36
N ARG A 348 22.52 -11.22 39.03
CA ARG A 348 22.89 -9.93 38.42
C ARG A 348 22.92 -10.02 36.91
N THR A 349 23.21 -11.21 36.38
CA THR A 349 23.19 -11.51 34.96
C THR A 349 22.42 -12.80 34.71
N ILE A 350 21.51 -12.75 33.73
CA ILE A 350 20.91 -13.92 33.08
C ILE A 350 21.39 -13.90 31.63
N SER A 351 21.84 -15.03 31.10
CA SER A 351 22.35 -15.12 29.73
C SER A 351 22.07 -16.46 29.10
N GLY A 352 21.93 -16.49 27.78
CA GLY A 352 21.53 -17.71 27.06
C GLY A 352 20.01 -17.81 27.00
N ASP A 353 19.51 -18.95 26.55
CA ASP A 353 18.09 -19.14 26.29
C ASP A 353 17.39 -19.52 27.60
N VAL A 354 16.70 -18.55 28.20
CA VAL A 354 16.07 -18.69 29.53
C VAL A 354 14.68 -18.09 29.53
N ASP A 355 13.67 -18.90 29.82
CA ASP A 355 12.29 -18.44 29.88
C ASP A 355 11.86 -18.18 31.31
N ILE A 356 11.16 -17.07 31.52
CA ILE A 356 10.72 -16.63 32.84
C ILE A 356 9.21 -16.50 32.85
N THR A 357 8.53 -17.34 33.63
CA THR A 357 7.06 -17.38 33.71
C THR A 357 6.55 -17.16 35.13
N ALA A 358 5.54 -16.30 35.28
CA ALA A 358 4.70 -16.27 36.47
C ALA A 358 3.24 -16.41 36.05
N THR A 359 2.58 -17.51 36.44
CA THR A 359 1.20 -17.79 36.02
C THR A 359 0.31 -18.20 37.20
N GLY A 360 -0.92 -17.68 37.22
CA GLY A 360 -1.88 -17.90 38.29
C GLY A 360 -1.89 -16.79 39.35
N GLU A 361 -3.00 -16.71 40.06
CA GLU A 361 -3.19 -15.72 41.12
C GLU A 361 -2.12 -15.89 42.22
N GLY A 362 -1.56 -14.77 42.67
CA GLY A 362 -0.53 -14.77 43.71
C GLY A 362 0.87 -15.24 43.27
N SER A 363 1.03 -15.76 42.05
CA SER A 363 2.30 -16.21 41.50
C SER A 363 3.24 -15.04 41.20
N VAL A 364 4.48 -15.08 41.71
CA VAL A 364 5.44 -13.97 41.58
C VAL A 364 6.84 -14.46 41.24
N VAL A 365 7.44 -13.91 40.18
CA VAL A 365 8.89 -13.95 39.95
C VAL A 365 9.51 -12.57 40.22
N ASN A 366 10.45 -12.51 41.17
CA ASN A 366 11.12 -11.28 41.58
C ASN A 366 12.64 -11.38 41.36
N LEU A 367 13.18 -10.44 40.57
CA LEU A 367 14.58 -10.38 40.15
C LEU A 367 15.21 -9.08 40.67
N PRO A 368 15.39 -8.92 42.00
CA PRO A 368 15.66 -7.63 42.64
C PRO A 368 17.05 -7.06 42.35
N LEU A 369 17.99 -7.89 41.90
CA LEU A 369 19.39 -7.54 41.65
C LEU A 369 19.81 -7.67 40.19
N LEU A 370 18.91 -8.11 39.31
CA LEU A 370 19.19 -8.32 37.90
C LEU A 370 19.59 -7.00 37.25
N ASN A 371 20.72 -7.00 36.55
CA ASN A 371 21.24 -5.84 35.82
C ASN A 371 21.23 -6.10 34.31
N ASN A 372 21.56 -7.31 33.87
CA ASN A 372 21.64 -7.65 32.45
C ASN A 372 20.88 -8.95 32.18
N PHE A 373 20.09 -8.96 31.11
CA PHE A 373 19.52 -10.18 30.55
C PHE A 373 19.68 -10.15 29.02
N SER A 374 20.33 -11.17 28.47
CA SER A 374 20.52 -11.35 27.03
C SER A 374 20.21 -12.78 26.59
N GLY A 375 19.24 -12.95 25.69
CA GLY A 375 19.02 -14.19 24.95
C GLY A 375 20.14 -14.44 23.93
N THR A 376 20.17 -15.64 23.34
CA THR A 376 21.15 -16.01 22.32
C THR A 376 20.56 -16.58 21.04
N ASP A 377 19.45 -17.31 21.13
CA ASP A 377 18.73 -17.85 19.98
C ASP A 377 17.86 -16.77 19.32
N VAL A 378 17.91 -16.73 17.98
CA VAL A 378 17.15 -15.79 17.15
C VAL A 378 15.85 -16.43 16.64
N TYR A 379 15.74 -17.76 16.62
CA TYR A 379 14.56 -18.48 16.17
C TYR A 379 13.62 -18.85 17.31
N GLN A 380 14.15 -18.98 18.52
CA GLN A 380 13.39 -19.15 19.76
C GLN A 380 13.88 -18.13 20.79
N PRO A 381 13.45 -16.86 20.68
CA PRO A 381 13.86 -15.85 21.64
C PRO A 381 13.43 -16.26 23.05
N SER A 382 14.31 -16.01 24.02
CA SER A 382 13.92 -16.11 25.43
C SER A 382 12.75 -15.19 25.73
N PHE A 383 11.90 -15.53 26.68
CA PHE A 383 10.82 -14.64 27.08
C PHE A 383 10.71 -14.37 28.58
N ILE A 384 10.09 -13.24 28.90
CA ILE A 384 9.56 -12.92 30.22
C ILE A 384 8.05 -12.78 30.10
N LYS A 385 7.33 -13.71 30.72
CA LYS A 385 5.90 -13.87 30.59
C LYS A 385 5.22 -13.85 31.94
N ALA A 386 4.23 -12.98 32.08
CA ALA A 386 3.31 -12.98 33.21
C ALA A 386 1.90 -13.29 32.67
N GLU A 387 1.19 -14.23 33.28
CA GLU A 387 -0.14 -14.65 32.82
C GLU A 387 -1.11 -14.90 33.98
N ASN A 388 -2.42 -14.82 33.73
CA ASN A 388 -3.46 -15.27 34.67
C ASN A 388 -3.30 -14.71 36.10
N ASN A 389 -3.17 -13.40 36.25
CA ASN A 389 -2.88 -12.66 37.49
C ASN A 389 -1.47 -12.84 38.08
N GLY A 390 -0.55 -13.46 37.34
CA GLY A 390 0.86 -13.57 37.72
C GLY A 390 1.60 -12.23 37.70
N SER A 391 2.77 -12.18 38.35
CA SER A 391 3.61 -10.98 38.38
C SER A 391 5.10 -11.25 38.19
N VAL A 392 5.73 -10.52 37.28
CA VAL A 392 7.20 -10.53 37.13
C VAL A 392 7.77 -9.11 37.34
N THR A 393 8.81 -8.99 38.17
CA THR A 393 9.45 -7.69 38.46
C THR A 393 10.98 -7.73 38.44
N ALA A 394 11.61 -6.75 37.76
CA ALA A 394 13.08 -6.60 37.71
C ALA A 394 13.49 -5.11 37.74
N LYS A 395 13.37 -4.47 38.92
CA LYS A 395 13.54 -3.00 39.07
C LYS A 395 14.95 -2.46 38.80
N LYS A 396 15.98 -3.32 38.84
CA LYS A 396 17.38 -2.91 38.60
C LYS A 396 17.91 -3.25 37.20
N LEU A 397 17.15 -4.00 36.40
CA LEU A 397 17.55 -4.45 35.08
C LEU A 397 17.90 -3.24 34.22
N LYS A 398 19.10 -3.15 33.65
CA LYS A 398 19.61 -2.01 32.88
C LYS A 398 19.66 -2.30 31.39
N THR A 399 20.08 -3.49 31.00
CA THR A 399 20.16 -3.89 29.60
C THR A 399 19.36 -5.16 29.39
N LEU A 400 18.47 -5.12 28.41
CA LEU A 400 17.71 -6.26 27.92
C LEU A 400 18.04 -6.43 26.44
N LYS A 401 18.32 -7.66 25.98
CA LYS A 401 18.69 -7.93 24.59
C LYS A 401 18.09 -9.25 24.11
N GLU A 402 17.39 -9.24 22.98
CA GLU A 402 16.85 -10.46 22.34
C GLU A 402 15.98 -11.25 23.34
N VAL A 403 14.99 -10.60 23.95
CA VAL A 403 14.06 -11.21 24.91
C VAL A 403 12.65 -10.67 24.67
N ASP A 404 11.69 -11.56 24.50
CA ASP A 404 10.27 -11.24 24.33
C ASP A 404 9.60 -10.96 25.67
N LEU A 405 8.61 -10.08 25.67
CA LEU A 405 7.95 -9.59 26.86
C LEU A 405 6.43 -9.76 26.73
N TYR A 406 5.83 -10.58 27.59
CA TYR A 406 4.40 -10.86 27.56
C TYR A 406 3.73 -10.55 28.90
N ALA A 407 2.59 -9.87 28.84
CA ALA A 407 1.68 -9.68 29.96
C ALA A 407 0.23 -9.98 29.53
N ASP A 408 -0.28 -11.17 29.86
CA ASP A 408 -1.67 -11.58 29.62
C ASP A 408 -2.46 -11.59 30.93
N ASN A 409 -3.45 -10.71 31.10
CA ASN A 409 -4.24 -10.59 32.34
C ASN A 409 -3.35 -10.56 33.61
N SER A 410 -2.25 -9.81 33.55
CA SER A 410 -1.15 -9.93 34.52
C SER A 410 -0.37 -8.62 34.68
N THR A 411 0.70 -8.64 35.48
CA THR A 411 1.60 -7.48 35.62
C THR A 411 3.07 -7.83 35.38
N LEU A 412 3.67 -7.21 34.36
CA LEU A 412 5.10 -7.25 34.06
C LEU A 412 5.75 -5.88 34.28
N SER A 413 6.70 -5.77 35.21
CA SER A 413 7.36 -4.50 35.56
C SER A 413 8.88 -4.54 35.45
N LEU A 414 9.39 -3.96 34.36
CA LEU A 414 10.81 -3.82 34.03
C LEU A 414 11.23 -2.33 34.02
N SER A 415 10.82 -1.60 35.06
CA SER A 415 11.00 -0.14 35.19
C SER A 415 12.45 0.35 35.23
N GLY A 416 13.43 -0.54 35.46
CA GLY A 416 14.84 -0.20 35.55
C GLY A 416 15.57 -0.06 34.20
N VAL A 417 15.00 -0.63 33.13
CA VAL A 417 15.68 -0.86 31.84
C VAL A 417 16.11 0.46 31.24
N ASN A 418 17.35 0.59 30.79
CA ASN A 418 17.83 1.77 30.07
C ASN A 418 17.80 1.53 28.57
N ASN A 419 18.32 0.37 28.13
CA ASN A 419 18.45 0.02 26.72
C ASN A 419 17.78 -1.33 26.50
N PHE A 420 16.91 -1.40 25.50
CA PHE A 420 16.36 -2.65 24.98
C PHE A 420 16.73 -2.78 23.51
N SER A 421 17.29 -3.91 23.12
CA SER A 421 17.60 -4.19 21.72
C SER A 421 17.06 -5.55 21.29
N GLY A 422 16.30 -5.60 20.20
CA GLY A 422 15.80 -6.83 19.59
C GLY A 422 16.48 -7.15 18.27
N LYS A 423 16.20 -8.34 17.77
CA LYS A 423 16.40 -8.77 16.37
C LYS A 423 15.07 -9.31 15.86
N SER A 424 15.01 -9.66 14.57
CA SER A 424 13.87 -10.26 13.86
C SER A 424 12.89 -10.96 14.80
N ASP A 425 11.67 -10.44 14.86
CA ASP A 425 10.52 -10.94 15.64
C ASP A 425 10.53 -10.71 17.16
N THR A 426 11.37 -9.81 17.72
CA THR A 426 11.28 -9.51 19.16
C THR A 426 9.96 -8.82 19.52
N VAL A 427 9.21 -9.34 20.49
CA VAL A 427 7.85 -8.86 20.84
C VAL A 427 7.78 -8.22 22.23
N ILE A 428 7.02 -7.14 22.35
CA ILE A 428 6.47 -6.59 23.60
C ILE A 428 4.95 -6.61 23.49
N GLU A 429 4.27 -7.45 24.27
CA GLU A 429 2.83 -7.65 24.15
C GLU A 429 2.12 -7.57 25.51
N ALA A 430 0.97 -6.87 25.50
CA ALA A 430 0.00 -6.89 26.58
C ALA A 430 -1.40 -7.27 26.05
N THR A 431 -2.01 -8.31 26.62
CA THR A 431 -3.31 -8.89 26.23
C THR A 431 -4.23 -9.01 27.45
N ASN A 432 -5.55 -9.07 27.22
CA ASN A 432 -6.59 -9.36 28.23
C ASN A 432 -6.42 -8.63 29.58
N GLU A 433 -6.37 -7.29 29.61
CA GLU A 433 -6.12 -6.47 30.81
C GLU A 433 -4.67 -6.47 31.34
N GLY A 434 -3.73 -7.05 30.60
CA GLY A 434 -2.32 -7.12 30.93
C GLY A 434 -1.64 -5.76 31.07
N LYS A 435 -0.76 -5.63 32.07
CA LYS A 435 -0.06 -4.37 32.40
C LYS A 435 1.44 -4.56 32.29
N LEU A 436 2.01 -4.06 31.20
CA LEU A 436 3.45 -4.09 30.94
C LEU A 436 4.06 -2.70 31.13
N THR A 437 5.06 -2.58 32.01
CA THR A 437 5.84 -1.34 32.18
C THR A 437 7.32 -1.58 31.87
N LEU A 438 7.84 -0.90 30.85
CA LEU A 438 9.24 -0.98 30.44
C LEU A 438 9.94 0.37 30.57
N GLY A 439 11.01 0.42 31.37
CA GLY A 439 11.75 1.65 31.66
C GLY A 439 12.66 2.17 30.54
N ALA A 440 12.71 1.48 29.40
CA ALA A 440 13.70 1.72 28.35
C ALA A 440 13.72 3.19 27.90
N ARG A 441 14.91 3.77 27.77
CA ARG A 441 15.16 5.09 27.17
C ARG A 441 15.36 4.99 25.67
N THR A 442 15.91 3.87 25.22
CA THR A 442 16.09 3.54 23.81
C THR A 442 15.61 2.11 23.55
N ILE A 443 14.82 1.96 22.49
CA ILE A 443 14.50 0.67 21.87
C ILE A 443 15.14 0.69 20.48
N SER A 444 15.87 -0.36 20.12
CA SER A 444 16.56 -0.46 18.84
C SER A 444 16.52 -1.86 18.26
N GLY A 445 16.60 -1.97 16.94
CA GLY A 445 16.45 -3.26 16.26
C GLY A 445 14.98 -3.55 16.00
N ASP A 446 14.70 -4.76 15.53
CA ASP A 446 13.37 -5.13 15.06
C ASP A 446 12.53 -5.58 16.25
N VAL A 447 11.71 -4.66 16.78
CA VAL A 447 10.93 -4.86 18.02
C VAL A 447 9.49 -4.43 17.81
N ASP A 448 8.55 -5.35 17.99
CA ASP A 448 7.12 -5.05 17.85
C ASP A 448 6.46 -4.81 19.20
N ILE A 449 5.59 -3.81 19.27
CA ILE A 449 4.90 -3.42 20.49
C ILE A 449 3.39 -3.49 20.29
N THR A 450 2.72 -4.39 21.00
CA THR A 450 1.27 -4.60 20.91
C THR A 450 0.59 -4.41 22.27
N ALA A 451 -0.54 -3.70 22.28
CA ALA A 451 -1.50 -3.72 23.39
C ALA A 451 -2.89 -4.00 22.82
N THR A 452 -3.49 -5.15 23.16
CA THR A 452 -4.78 -5.57 22.60
C THR A 452 -5.79 -5.95 23.69
N GLY A 453 -7.02 -5.48 23.54
CA GLY A 453 -8.11 -5.71 24.49
C GLY A 453 -8.27 -4.59 25.52
N GLU A 454 -9.47 -4.50 26.09
CA GLU A 454 -9.78 -3.51 27.12
C GLU A 454 -8.88 -3.69 28.33
N GLY A 455 -8.39 -2.58 28.91
CA GLY A 455 -7.50 -2.61 30.07
C GLY A 455 -6.04 -3.00 29.78
N SER A 456 -5.72 -3.52 28.58
CA SER A 456 -4.36 -3.89 28.20
C SER A 456 -3.49 -2.65 27.97
N VAL A 457 -2.35 -2.56 28.66
CA VAL A 457 -1.48 -1.38 28.67
C VAL A 457 -0.01 -1.75 28.51
N VAL A 458 0.63 -1.16 27.51
CA VAL A 458 2.10 -1.04 27.44
C VAL A 458 2.52 0.39 27.80
N ASN A 459 3.25 0.54 28.91
CA ASN A 459 3.70 1.83 29.43
C ASN A 459 5.23 1.97 29.31
N LEU A 460 5.66 2.97 28.54
CA LEU A 460 7.06 3.27 28.21
C LEU A 460 7.45 4.67 28.76
N PRO A 461 7.48 4.85 30.10
CA PRO A 461 7.50 6.17 30.74
C PRO A 461 8.77 7.01 30.48
N LEU A 462 9.87 6.35 30.09
CA LEU A 462 11.18 6.98 29.90
C LEU A 462 11.68 6.94 28.45
N LEU A 463 10.92 6.33 27.53
CA LEU A 463 11.33 6.14 26.15
C LEU A 463 11.55 7.49 25.47
N ASN A 464 12.75 7.69 24.90
CA ASN A 464 13.11 8.88 24.15
C ASN A 464 13.28 8.58 22.67
N ASN A 465 13.88 7.43 22.32
CA ASN A 465 14.17 7.06 20.95
C ASN A 465 13.72 5.63 20.68
N PHE A 466 13.08 5.40 19.54
CA PHE A 466 12.81 4.06 19.02
C PHE A 466 13.19 4.03 17.53
N SER A 467 14.07 3.10 17.17
CA SER A 467 14.54 2.90 15.80
C SER A 467 14.52 1.42 15.40
N GLY A 468 13.73 1.08 14.39
CA GLY A 468 13.82 -0.21 13.67
C GLY A 468 15.09 -0.31 12.82
N THR A 469 15.38 -1.50 12.30
CA THR A 469 16.52 -1.75 11.41
C THR A 469 16.16 -2.44 10.10
N ASP A 470 15.13 -3.27 10.09
CA ASP A 470 14.63 -3.94 8.89
C ASP A 470 13.83 -2.95 8.01
N VAL A 471 14.15 -2.97 6.71
CA VAL A 471 13.57 -2.10 5.70
C VAL A 471 12.38 -2.76 5.01
N TYR A 472 12.24 -4.09 5.10
CA TYR A 472 11.16 -4.86 4.51
C TYR A 472 10.06 -5.20 5.51
N GLN A 473 10.40 -5.33 6.79
CA GLN A 473 9.46 -5.51 7.90
C GLN A 473 9.74 -4.47 8.99
N PRO A 474 9.26 -3.23 8.81
CA PRO A 474 9.42 -2.21 9.83
C PRO A 474 8.81 -2.68 11.16
N SER A 475 9.52 -2.40 12.25
CA SER A 475 8.97 -2.58 13.59
C SER A 475 7.67 -1.81 13.76
N PHE A 476 6.77 -2.22 14.63
CA PHE A 476 5.52 -1.48 14.84
C PHE A 476 5.17 -1.18 16.29
N ILE A 477 4.36 -0.13 16.47
CA ILE A 477 3.59 0.13 17.68
C ILE A 477 2.11 0.02 17.33
N LYS A 478 1.44 -0.96 17.91
CA LYS A 478 0.06 -1.34 17.63
C LYS A 478 -0.77 -1.33 18.89
N ALA A 479 -1.90 -0.64 18.86
CA ALA A 479 -2.92 -0.72 19.89
C ALA A 479 -4.25 -1.15 19.26
N GLU A 480 -4.92 -2.13 19.83
CA GLU A 480 -6.14 -2.73 19.29
C GLU A 480 -7.22 -2.93 20.36
N ASN A 481 -8.50 -2.86 19.97
CA ASN A 481 -9.63 -3.24 20.82
C ASN A 481 -9.61 -2.60 22.22
N ASN A 482 -9.49 -1.27 22.30
CA ASN A 482 -9.34 -0.47 23.52
C ASN A 482 -8.01 -0.64 24.29
N GLY A 483 -7.02 -1.33 23.73
CA GLY A 483 -5.65 -1.36 24.26
C GLY A 483 -4.95 0.00 24.20
N SER A 484 -3.89 0.16 24.99
CA SER A 484 -3.16 1.44 25.08
C SER A 484 -1.65 1.28 25.15
N VAL A 485 -0.94 1.96 24.25
CA VAL A 485 0.52 2.14 24.33
C VAL A 485 0.84 3.60 24.67
N THR A 486 1.63 3.83 25.72
CA THR A 486 1.97 5.19 26.18
C THR A 486 3.48 5.44 26.23
N ALA A 487 3.95 6.49 25.55
CA ALA A 487 5.36 6.90 25.55
C ALA A 487 5.52 8.42 25.61
N LYS A 488 5.24 9.02 26.79
CA LYS A 488 5.11 10.48 26.97
C LYS A 488 6.39 11.29 26.68
N LYS A 489 7.56 10.66 26.69
CA LYS A 489 8.87 11.30 26.47
C LYS A 489 9.48 11.01 25.10
N LEU A 490 8.79 10.26 24.24
CA LEU A 490 9.30 9.82 22.94
C LEU A 490 9.54 11.03 22.04
N LYS A 491 10.79 11.23 21.61
CA LYS A 491 11.24 12.37 20.78
C LYS A 491 11.51 11.98 19.34
N THR A 492 11.98 10.77 19.07
CA THR A 492 12.34 10.32 17.72
C THR A 492 11.80 8.92 17.44
N LEU A 493 11.18 8.76 16.29
CA LEU A 493 10.78 7.49 15.70
C LEU A 493 11.49 7.34 14.36
N LYS A 494 12.09 6.17 14.11
CA LYS A 494 12.75 5.87 12.83
C LYS A 494 12.42 4.45 12.40
N GLU A 495 11.88 4.28 11.19
CA GLU A 495 11.54 2.96 10.62
C GLU A 495 10.63 2.17 11.59
N VAL A 496 9.54 2.82 12.03
CA VAL A 496 8.55 2.23 12.95
C VAL A 496 7.14 2.57 12.48
N ASP A 497 6.32 1.55 12.25
CA ASP A 497 4.91 1.69 11.90
C ASP A 497 4.04 1.97 13.12
N LEU A 498 2.97 2.73 12.94
CA LEU A 498 2.04 3.10 14.00
C LEU A 498 0.62 2.68 13.63
N TYR A 499 -0.01 1.83 14.44
CA TYR A 499 -1.34 1.30 14.20
C TYR A 499 -2.28 1.52 15.39
N ALA A 500 -3.34 2.30 15.20
CA ALA A 500 -4.43 2.43 16.15
C ALA A 500 -5.72 1.85 15.56
N ASP A 501 -6.13 0.65 15.98
CA ASP A 501 -7.38 0.01 15.55
C ASP A 501 -8.37 -0.06 16.73
N ASN A 502 -9.50 0.64 16.66
CA ASN A 502 -10.45 0.74 17.77
C ASN A 502 -9.76 1.07 19.12
N SER A 503 -8.80 1.98 19.07
CA SER A 503 -7.89 2.28 20.18
C SER A 503 -7.37 3.71 20.10
N THR A 504 -6.57 4.13 21.08
CA THR A 504 -5.92 5.45 21.06
C THR A 504 -4.41 5.34 21.19
N LEU A 505 -3.69 5.88 20.20
CA LEU A 505 -2.25 6.12 20.23
C LEU A 505 -1.96 7.61 20.30
N SER A 506 -1.12 8.03 21.26
CA SER A 506 -0.76 9.44 21.44
C SER A 506 0.72 9.63 21.75
N PHE A 507 1.44 10.17 20.76
CA PHE A 507 2.87 10.46 20.80
C PHE A 507 3.13 11.95 20.60
N SER A 508 2.58 12.77 21.49
CA SER A 508 2.60 14.24 21.39
C SER A 508 3.99 14.89 21.52
N ALA A 509 4.99 14.18 22.05
CA ALA A 509 6.35 14.69 22.26
C ALA A 509 7.32 14.44 21.08
N VAL A 510 6.92 13.63 20.09
CA VAL A 510 7.76 13.27 18.95
C VAL A 510 8.11 14.54 18.18
N ASN A 511 9.39 14.76 17.88
CA ASN A 511 9.83 15.89 17.06
C ASN A 511 10.09 15.47 15.62
N ASN A 512 10.74 14.32 15.43
CA ASN A 512 11.14 13.80 14.12
C ASN A 512 10.63 12.37 13.98
N PHE A 513 9.98 12.12 12.84
CA PHE A 513 9.60 10.79 12.40
C PHE A 513 10.23 10.58 11.02
N SER A 514 10.97 9.49 10.84
CA SER A 514 11.54 9.16 9.54
C SER A 514 11.26 7.71 9.17
N GLY A 515 10.77 7.48 7.96
CA GLY A 515 10.54 6.13 7.43
C GLY A 515 11.44 5.83 6.24
N LYS A 516 11.50 4.55 5.90
CA LYS A 516 11.92 4.05 4.59
C LYS A 516 10.85 3.06 4.13
N SER A 517 10.82 2.75 2.83
CA SER A 517 10.13 1.59 2.24
C SER A 517 8.88 1.16 3.01
N ASP A 518 7.75 1.82 2.72
CA ASP A 518 6.42 1.43 3.18
C ASP A 518 6.12 1.66 4.66
N THR A 519 6.84 2.55 5.35
CA THR A 519 6.51 2.90 6.74
C THR A 519 5.08 3.47 6.86
N VAL A 520 4.26 2.95 7.77
CA VAL A 520 2.83 3.28 7.88
C VAL A 520 2.48 4.02 9.17
N ILE A 521 1.64 5.06 9.07
CA ILE A 521 0.90 5.66 10.18
C ILE A 521 -0.58 5.46 9.91
N GLN A 522 -1.26 4.65 10.72
CA GLN A 522 -2.62 4.22 10.42
C GLN A 522 -3.56 4.24 11.62
N ALA A 523 -4.78 4.73 11.37
CA ALA A 523 -5.92 4.62 12.27
C ALA A 523 -7.09 3.87 11.57
N ARG A 524 -7.67 2.88 12.25
CA ARG A 524 -8.76 2.01 11.77
C ARG A 524 -9.88 1.89 12.80
N ASN A 525 -11.11 1.65 12.33
CA ASN A 525 -12.31 1.33 13.13
C ASN A 525 -12.42 2.15 14.44
N GLU A 526 -12.72 3.45 14.37
CA GLU A 526 -12.74 4.37 15.53
C GLU A 526 -11.38 4.71 16.17
N GLY A 527 -10.28 4.21 15.60
CA GLY A 527 -8.93 4.43 16.06
C GLY A 527 -8.53 5.91 16.04
N LYS A 528 -7.84 6.37 17.09
CA LYS A 528 -7.39 7.76 17.25
C LYS A 528 -5.88 7.81 17.41
N LEU A 529 -5.20 8.32 16.39
CA LEU A 529 -3.75 8.49 16.38
C LEU A 529 -3.39 9.97 16.42
N THR A 530 -2.70 10.41 17.47
CA THR A 530 -2.12 11.75 17.56
C THR A 530 -0.61 11.68 17.57
N LEU A 531 0.04 12.28 16.57
CA LEU A 531 1.50 12.32 16.45
C LEU A 531 2.01 13.77 16.49
N GLY A 532 2.87 14.08 17.46
CA GLY A 532 3.43 15.41 17.67
C GLY A 532 4.57 15.81 16.72
N ALA A 533 4.91 14.96 15.75
CA ALA A 533 6.04 15.16 14.85
C ALA A 533 6.02 16.55 14.20
N LYS A 534 7.15 17.26 14.24
CA LYS A 534 7.36 18.54 13.52
C LYS A 534 7.81 18.28 12.08
N THR A 535 8.53 17.18 11.88
CA THR A 535 9.01 16.73 10.57
C THR A 535 8.66 15.26 10.38
N ILE A 536 8.15 14.94 9.19
CA ILE A 536 8.04 13.58 8.65
C ILE A 536 8.88 13.55 7.37
N SER A 537 9.77 12.57 7.23
CA SER A 537 10.66 12.45 6.07
C SER A 537 10.86 11.01 5.65
N GLY A 538 11.13 10.81 4.37
CA GLY A 538 11.26 9.47 3.79
C GLY A 538 9.91 8.94 3.32
N ASP A 539 9.85 7.66 3.00
CA ASP A 539 8.66 7.05 2.41
C ASP A 539 7.70 6.61 3.52
N VAL A 540 6.70 7.46 3.81
CA VAL A 540 5.77 7.30 4.94
C VAL A 540 4.33 7.47 4.48
N ASP A 541 3.51 6.44 4.66
CA ASP A 541 2.09 6.48 4.28
C ASP A 541 1.19 6.74 5.48
N ILE A 542 0.31 7.72 5.36
CA ILE A 542 -0.60 8.14 6.42
C ILE A 542 -2.02 7.78 6.04
N THR A 543 -2.68 6.93 6.82
CA THR A 543 -4.06 6.47 6.55
C THR A 543 -4.99 6.65 7.74
N ALA A 544 -6.19 7.19 7.51
CA ALA A 544 -7.31 7.06 8.44
C ALA A 544 -8.49 6.41 7.70
N THR A 545 -8.93 5.23 8.13
CA THR A 545 -10.04 4.50 7.47
C THR A 545 -11.06 3.96 8.46
N GLY A 546 -12.34 4.04 8.12
CA GLY A 546 -13.45 3.61 8.96
C GLY A 546 -14.05 4.76 9.77
N GLU A 547 -15.29 4.56 10.20
CA GLU A 547 -16.03 5.54 10.99
C GLU A 547 -15.28 5.85 12.29
N GLY A 548 -15.26 7.13 12.68
CA GLY A 548 -14.57 7.60 13.89
C GLY A 548 -13.04 7.59 13.84
N SER A 549 -12.42 7.03 12.78
CA SER A 549 -10.96 6.95 12.66
C SER A 549 -10.33 8.30 12.39
N VAL A 550 -9.34 8.69 13.20
CA VAL A 550 -8.68 10.00 13.13
C VAL A 550 -7.17 9.89 13.22
N VAL A 551 -6.47 10.49 12.24
CA VAL A 551 -5.05 10.83 12.37
C VAL A 551 -4.89 12.35 12.52
N ASN A 552 -4.33 12.77 13.65
CA ASN A 552 -4.12 14.18 13.99
C ASN A 552 -2.62 14.50 14.12
N LEU A 553 -2.15 15.45 13.32
CA LEU A 553 -0.75 15.87 13.21
C LEU A 553 -0.62 17.36 13.63
N PRO A 554 -0.84 17.70 14.92
CA PRO A 554 -1.07 19.08 15.36
C PRO A 554 0.15 20.00 15.25
N LEU A 555 1.36 19.44 15.20
CA LEU A 555 2.63 20.16 15.20
C LEU A 555 3.45 20.01 13.92
N LEU A 556 2.96 19.21 12.96
CA LEU A 556 3.66 18.94 11.71
C LEU A 556 3.87 20.22 10.94
N ASN A 557 5.13 20.51 10.56
CA ASN A 557 5.50 21.66 9.75
C ASN A 557 5.98 21.24 8.36
N ASN A 558 6.73 20.15 8.26
CA ASN A 558 7.30 19.69 7.00
C ASN A 558 7.02 18.20 6.80
N PHE A 559 6.57 17.83 5.61
CA PHE A 559 6.50 16.45 5.16
C PHE A 559 7.06 16.34 3.73
N SER A 560 8.09 15.51 3.55
CA SER A 560 8.70 15.23 2.26
C SER A 560 8.89 13.74 2.04
N GLY A 561 8.27 13.20 0.98
CA GLY A 561 8.59 11.88 0.44
C GLY A 561 9.97 11.87 -0.24
N THR A 562 10.49 10.67 -0.51
CA THR A 562 11.79 10.49 -1.18
C THR A 562 11.73 9.66 -2.45
N ASP A 563 10.83 8.68 -2.54
CA ASP A 563 10.64 7.85 -3.72
C ASP A 563 9.75 8.55 -4.77
N VAL A 564 10.26 8.62 -6.01
CA VAL A 564 9.60 9.27 -7.15
C VAL A 564 8.69 8.29 -7.90
N TYR A 565 8.89 6.98 -7.74
CA TYR A 565 8.09 5.93 -8.40
C TYR A 565 6.96 5.42 -7.50
N LYS A 566 7.15 5.50 -6.18
CA LYS A 566 6.13 5.20 -5.17
C LYS A 566 6.01 6.38 -4.20
N PRO A 567 5.32 7.46 -4.60
CA PRO A 567 5.14 8.61 -3.73
C PRO A 567 4.47 8.19 -2.43
N SER A 568 4.92 8.77 -1.31
CA SER A 568 4.19 8.67 -0.05
C SER A 568 2.78 9.23 -0.21
N PHE A 569 1.83 8.80 0.61
CA PHE A 569 0.49 9.38 0.57
C PHE A 569 -0.09 9.78 1.93
N ILE A 570 -1.03 10.72 1.89
CA ILE A 570 -1.98 11.00 2.97
C ILE A 570 -3.37 10.67 2.47
N LYS A 571 -3.98 9.66 3.08
CA LYS A 571 -5.21 9.04 2.65
C LYS A 571 -6.23 8.99 3.79
N ALA A 572 -7.41 9.55 3.55
CA ALA A 572 -8.57 9.38 4.41
C ALA A 572 -9.64 8.60 3.63
N GLU A 573 -10.23 7.57 4.22
CA GLU A 573 -11.21 6.71 3.56
C GLU A 573 -12.37 6.33 4.50
N ASN A 574 -13.53 6.00 3.94
CA ASN A 574 -14.64 5.35 4.68
C ASN A 574 -15.00 6.06 6.00
N ASN A 575 -15.31 7.35 5.96
CA ASN A 575 -15.58 8.25 7.09
C ASN A 575 -14.37 8.59 8.00
N GLY A 576 -13.15 8.20 7.60
CA GLY A 576 -11.92 8.58 8.27
C GLY A 576 -11.58 10.06 8.14
N SER A 577 -10.68 10.54 9.00
CA SER A 577 -10.26 11.94 9.03
C SER A 577 -8.76 12.12 9.27
N VAL A 578 -8.10 12.91 8.42
CA VAL A 578 -6.71 13.30 8.63
C VAL A 578 -6.59 14.82 8.71
N THR A 579 -5.90 15.34 9.74
CA THR A 579 -5.73 16.78 9.95
C THR A 579 -4.28 17.19 10.26
N ALA A 580 -3.77 18.21 9.58
CA ALA A 580 -2.44 18.79 9.81
C ALA A 580 -2.44 20.32 9.65
N LYS A 581 -3.01 21.04 10.62
CA LYS A 581 -3.27 22.49 10.51
C LYS A 581 -2.00 23.37 10.49
N LYS A 582 -0.86 22.87 10.96
CA LYS A 582 0.41 23.62 10.98
C LYS A 582 1.35 23.31 9.82
N LEU A 583 1.06 22.28 9.02
CA LEU A 583 1.91 21.81 7.93
C LEU A 583 2.17 22.96 6.97
N LYS A 584 3.43 23.34 6.72
CA LYS A 584 3.84 24.47 5.88
C LYS A 584 4.34 24.03 4.51
N THR A 585 5.15 22.98 4.47
CA THR A 585 5.71 22.46 3.22
C THR A 585 5.36 21.00 3.07
N LEU A 586 4.83 20.66 1.90
CA LEU A 586 4.52 19.30 1.51
C LEU A 586 5.19 19.03 0.15
N LYS A 587 5.96 17.95 0.04
CA LYS A 587 6.74 17.64 -1.16
C LYS A 587 6.66 16.15 -1.50
N GLU A 588 6.34 15.83 -2.76
CA GLU A 588 6.32 14.44 -3.28
C GLU A 588 5.41 13.54 -2.42
N VAL A 589 4.16 13.99 -2.19
CA VAL A 589 3.16 13.26 -1.39
C VAL A 589 1.79 13.33 -2.07
N ASP A 590 1.18 12.18 -2.32
CA ASP A 590 -0.17 12.07 -2.87
C ASP A 590 -1.23 12.29 -1.79
N LEU A 591 -2.37 12.88 -2.18
CA LEU A 591 -3.44 13.27 -1.26
C LEU A 591 -4.77 12.64 -1.71
N TYR A 592 -5.37 11.83 -0.84
CA TYR A 592 -6.62 11.12 -1.13
C TYR A 592 -7.67 11.36 -0.04
N ALA A 593 -8.89 11.69 -0.47
CA ALA A 593 -10.08 11.71 0.38
C ALA A 593 -11.21 10.94 -0.32
N ASP A 594 -11.48 9.71 0.11
CA ASP A 594 -12.56 8.87 -0.43
C ASP A 594 -13.65 8.68 0.63
N ASN A 595 -14.85 9.23 0.43
CA ASN A 595 -15.93 9.23 1.44
C ASN A 595 -15.45 9.67 2.83
N SER A 596 -14.65 10.73 2.90
CA SER A 596 -13.86 11.06 4.09
C SER A 596 -13.51 12.54 4.18
N THR A 597 -12.76 12.95 5.21
CA THR A 597 -12.27 14.33 5.35
C THR A 597 -10.74 14.39 5.44
N LEU A 598 -10.11 15.13 4.52
CA LEU A 598 -8.69 15.45 4.56
C LEU A 598 -8.49 16.97 4.68
N SER A 599 -7.95 17.44 5.81
CA SER A 599 -7.76 18.88 6.08
C SER A 599 -6.30 19.26 6.31
N LEU A 600 -5.69 19.83 5.26
CA LEU A 600 -4.31 20.33 5.21
C LEU A 600 -4.28 21.86 5.03
N SER A 601 -5.10 22.55 5.82
CA SER A 601 -5.33 24.01 5.72
C SER A 601 -4.10 24.89 6.00
N GLY A 602 -3.05 24.34 6.61
CA GLY A 602 -1.84 25.08 6.96
C GLY A 602 -0.82 25.26 5.83
N VAL A 603 -0.92 24.43 4.77
CA VAL A 603 0.13 24.26 3.75
C VAL A 603 0.39 25.59 3.04
N ASN A 604 1.64 26.01 2.93
CA ASN A 604 2.01 27.18 2.12
C ASN A 604 2.46 26.76 0.73
N ASN A 605 3.35 25.76 0.65
CA ASN A 605 3.95 25.30 -0.59
C ASN A 605 3.72 23.81 -0.74
N PHE A 606 3.17 23.41 -1.89
CA PHE A 606 3.08 22.01 -2.30
C PHE A 606 3.87 21.84 -3.60
N SER A 607 4.76 20.86 -3.64
CA SER A 607 5.52 20.54 -4.84
C SER A 607 5.48 19.05 -5.13
N GLY A 608 5.10 18.69 -6.35
CA GLY A 608 5.08 17.30 -6.84
C GLY A 608 6.11 17.08 -7.95
N LYS A 609 6.35 15.81 -8.25
CA LYS A 609 6.99 15.30 -9.46
C LYS A 609 6.13 14.16 -10.00
N SER A 610 6.35 13.73 -11.24
CA SER A 610 5.89 12.46 -11.81
C SER A 610 4.52 12.01 -11.28
N ASP A 611 3.44 12.54 -11.84
CA ASP A 611 2.05 12.13 -11.58
C ASP A 611 1.57 12.27 -10.13
N THR A 612 2.12 13.21 -9.33
CA THR A 612 1.62 13.47 -7.96
C THR A 612 0.12 13.81 -7.99
N VAL A 613 -0.69 13.17 -7.13
CA VAL A 613 -2.15 13.25 -7.18
C VAL A 613 -2.74 14.00 -5.98
N ILE A 614 -3.74 14.84 -6.23
CA ILE A 614 -4.70 15.36 -5.24
C ILE A 614 -6.09 14.92 -5.66
N GLN A 615 -6.74 14.08 -4.86
CA GLN A 615 -7.99 13.46 -5.27
C GLN A 615 -9.04 13.37 -4.17
N ALA A 616 -10.27 13.75 -4.52
CA ALA A 616 -11.47 13.50 -3.74
C ALA A 616 -12.44 12.59 -4.50
N ARG A 617 -12.96 11.55 -3.85
CA ARG A 617 -13.90 10.54 -4.38
C ARG A 617 -15.07 10.30 -3.44
N ASN A 618 -16.21 9.86 -4.00
CA ASN A 618 -17.39 9.37 -3.27
C ASN A 618 -17.75 10.22 -2.03
N GLU A 619 -18.14 11.49 -2.17
CA GLU A 619 -18.41 12.43 -1.07
C GLU A 619 -17.19 12.94 -0.28
N GLY A 620 -15.98 12.60 -0.71
CA GLY A 620 -14.72 12.99 -0.08
C GLY A 620 -14.51 14.51 -0.06
N LYS A 621 -14.04 15.03 1.08
CA LYS A 621 -13.80 16.47 1.31
C LYS A 621 -12.32 16.72 1.57
N LEU A 622 -11.63 17.24 0.55
CA LEU A 622 -10.22 17.60 0.62
C LEU A 622 -10.05 19.12 0.67
N THR A 623 -9.44 19.64 1.73
CA THR A 623 -9.06 21.06 1.85
C THR A 623 -7.55 21.20 1.93
N LEU A 624 -6.95 21.89 0.96
CA LEU A 624 -5.51 22.15 0.92
C LEU A 624 -5.24 23.66 0.96
N GLY A 625 -4.50 24.10 1.98
CA GLY A 625 -4.18 25.51 2.21
C GLY A 625 -3.10 26.11 1.30
N ALA A 626 -2.54 25.33 0.36
CA ALA A 626 -1.38 25.72 -0.44
C ALA A 626 -1.57 27.08 -1.12
N LYS A 627 -0.58 27.97 -0.97
CA LYS A 627 -0.49 29.24 -1.71
C LYS A 627 0.14 29.04 -3.09
N THR A 628 1.05 28.08 -3.19
CA THR A 628 1.70 27.69 -4.45
C THR A 628 1.66 26.17 -4.60
N ILE A 629 1.25 25.72 -5.78
CA ILE A 629 1.42 24.34 -6.26
C ILE A 629 2.39 24.40 -7.45
N SER A 630 3.43 23.57 -7.44
CA SER A 630 4.44 23.54 -8.50
C SER A 630 4.88 22.13 -8.84
N GLY A 631 5.28 21.92 -10.09
CA GLY A 631 5.63 20.59 -10.60
C GLY A 631 4.41 19.88 -11.16
N ASP A 632 4.57 18.62 -11.53
CA ASP A 632 3.54 17.85 -12.21
C ASP A 632 2.56 17.26 -11.19
N VAL A 633 1.44 17.96 -10.98
CA VAL A 633 0.44 17.67 -9.94
C VAL A 633 -0.96 17.63 -10.54
N ASP A 634 -1.63 16.49 -10.43
CA ASP A 634 -2.98 16.31 -10.94
C ASP A 634 -4.03 16.46 -9.84
N ILE A 635 -5.09 17.23 -10.13
CA ILE A 635 -6.16 17.51 -9.17
C ILE A 635 -7.48 16.97 -9.71
N THR A 636 -8.14 16.08 -8.97
CA THR A 636 -9.44 15.52 -9.34
C THR A 636 -10.44 15.56 -8.20
N ALA A 637 -11.66 16.02 -8.46
CA ALA A 637 -12.84 15.72 -7.65
C ALA A 637 -13.81 14.91 -8.50
N THR A 638 -14.14 13.68 -8.09
CA THR A 638 -15.03 12.80 -8.86
C THR A 638 -16.07 12.11 -7.99
N GLY A 639 -17.31 12.02 -8.46
CA GLY A 639 -18.43 11.47 -7.69
C GLY A 639 -19.23 12.55 -6.94
N GLU A 640 -20.48 12.21 -6.61
CA GLU A 640 -21.38 13.11 -5.91
C GLU A 640 -20.80 13.54 -4.55
N GLY A 641 -20.98 14.82 -4.19
CA GLY A 641 -20.48 15.37 -2.93
C GLY A 641 -18.96 15.53 -2.82
N SER A 642 -18.17 15.02 -3.77
CA SER A 642 -16.70 15.10 -3.76
C SER A 642 -16.22 16.54 -3.99
N VAL A 643 -15.40 17.05 -3.08
CA VAL A 643 -14.92 18.43 -3.10
C VAL A 643 -13.41 18.52 -2.88
N VAL A 644 -12.72 19.21 -3.80
CA VAL A 644 -11.37 19.73 -3.58
C VAL A 644 -11.44 21.26 -3.42
N ASN A 645 -11.08 21.75 -2.24
CA ASN A 645 -11.10 23.17 -1.90
C ASN A 645 -9.68 23.72 -1.68
N LEU A 646 -9.30 24.72 -2.48
CA LEU A 646 -7.98 25.35 -2.50
C LEU A 646 -8.10 26.84 -2.09
N PRO A 647 -8.47 27.16 -0.83
CA PRO A 647 -8.93 28.50 -0.44
C PRO A 647 -7.86 29.60 -0.50
N LEU A 648 -6.59 29.23 -0.49
CA LEU A 648 -5.46 30.17 -0.44
C LEU A 648 -4.55 30.12 -1.68
N LEU A 649 -4.85 29.26 -2.65
CA LEU A 649 -4.02 29.06 -3.83
C LEU A 649 -3.91 30.35 -4.64
N ASN A 650 -2.68 30.83 -4.85
CA ASN A 650 -2.36 32.00 -5.67
C ASN A 650 -1.73 31.59 -7.00
N ASN A 651 -0.82 30.61 -6.99
CA ASN A 651 -0.09 30.21 -8.20
C ASN A 651 -0.12 28.69 -8.35
N PHE A 652 -0.41 28.21 -9.56
CA PHE A 652 -0.21 26.82 -9.94
C PHE A 652 0.50 26.76 -11.30
N SER A 653 1.64 26.07 -11.33
CA SER A 653 2.44 25.87 -12.54
C SER A 653 2.91 24.42 -12.69
N GLY A 654 2.47 23.75 -13.76
CA GLY A 654 3.04 22.49 -14.22
C GLY A 654 4.43 22.67 -14.84
N THR A 655 5.19 21.58 -14.93
CA THR A 655 6.55 21.58 -15.49
C THR A 655 6.67 20.82 -16.80
N ASP A 656 5.95 19.71 -16.96
CA ASP A 656 5.91 18.91 -18.18
C ASP A 656 4.98 19.57 -19.22
N VAL A 657 5.52 19.77 -20.41
CA VAL A 657 4.84 20.40 -21.55
C VAL A 657 4.15 19.37 -22.43
N TYR A 658 4.58 18.11 -22.41
CA TYR A 658 3.98 17.01 -23.18
C TYR A 658 2.88 16.29 -22.40
N LYS A 659 2.98 16.31 -21.06
CA LYS A 659 1.95 15.82 -20.14
C LYS A 659 1.59 16.92 -19.14
N PRO A 660 0.82 17.96 -19.56
CA PRO A 660 0.39 19.00 -18.66
C PRO A 660 -0.34 18.42 -17.45
N SER A 661 -0.11 19.01 -16.28
CA SER A 661 -0.94 18.76 -15.11
C SER A 661 -2.40 19.09 -15.40
N PHE A 662 -3.35 18.49 -14.68
CA PHE A 662 -4.77 18.84 -14.87
C PHE A 662 -5.52 19.19 -13.58
N ILE A 663 -6.62 19.94 -13.76
CA ILE A 663 -7.68 20.10 -12.75
C ILE A 663 -8.98 19.58 -13.35
N LYS A 664 -9.49 18.49 -12.78
CA LYS A 664 -10.69 17.77 -13.22
C LYS A 664 -11.77 17.80 -12.15
N ALA A 665 -12.99 18.11 -12.58
CA ALA A 665 -14.22 17.90 -11.82
C ALA A 665 -15.14 16.98 -12.62
N GLU A 666 -15.43 15.80 -12.10
CA GLU A 666 -16.13 14.72 -12.82
C GLU A 666 -17.32 14.20 -12.02
N ASN A 667 -18.38 13.70 -12.68
CA ASN A 667 -19.48 12.97 -12.03
C ASN A 667 -20.06 13.64 -10.77
N ASN A 668 -20.47 14.91 -10.86
CA ASN A 668 -20.93 15.80 -9.78
C ASN A 668 -19.86 16.26 -8.76
N GLY A 669 -18.59 15.99 -9.02
CA GLY A 669 -17.47 16.51 -8.23
C GLY A 669 -17.26 18.01 -8.41
N SER A 670 -16.57 18.64 -7.45
CA SER A 670 -16.35 20.09 -7.42
C SER A 670 -14.93 20.49 -7.02
N VAL A 671 -14.30 21.38 -7.80
CA VAL A 671 -13.00 21.97 -7.47
C VAL A 671 -13.09 23.49 -7.42
N THR A 672 -12.57 24.10 -6.34
CA THR A 672 -12.63 25.55 -6.13
C THR A 672 -11.29 26.18 -5.74
N ALA A 673 -10.91 27.28 -6.41
CA ALA A 673 -9.73 28.08 -6.10
C ALA A 673 -10.01 29.59 -6.28
N LYS A 674 -10.55 30.22 -5.23
CA LYS A 674 -11.09 31.60 -5.27
C LYS A 674 -10.06 32.73 -5.11
N LYS A 675 -8.79 32.41 -4.84
CA LYS A 675 -7.68 33.38 -4.74
C LYS A 675 -6.60 33.20 -5.82
N LEU A 676 -6.82 32.30 -6.76
CA LEU A 676 -5.88 31.96 -7.82
C LEU A 676 -5.58 33.20 -8.67
N LYS A 677 -4.30 33.49 -8.88
CA LYS A 677 -3.80 34.62 -9.66
C LYS A 677 -3.19 34.16 -10.97
N THR A 678 -2.36 33.13 -10.95
CA THR A 678 -1.69 32.63 -12.16
C THR A 678 -1.87 31.12 -12.29
N LEU A 679 -2.22 30.69 -13.50
CA LEU A 679 -2.25 29.28 -13.88
C LEU A 679 -1.38 29.08 -15.14
N LYS A 680 -0.48 28.11 -15.13
CA LYS A 680 0.48 27.89 -16.21
C LYS A 680 0.67 26.41 -16.52
N VAL A 681 0.48 26.00 -17.78
CA VAL A 681 0.63 24.61 -18.27
C VAL A 681 -0.21 23.66 -17.42
N VAL A 682 -1.53 23.90 -17.39
CA VAL A 682 -2.50 23.09 -16.65
C VAL A 682 -3.78 22.95 -17.46
N ASP A 683 -4.19 21.71 -17.75
CA ASP A 683 -5.47 21.40 -18.39
C ASP A 683 -6.64 21.55 -17.41
N LEU A 684 -7.77 22.04 -17.89
CA LEU A 684 -8.97 22.26 -17.09
C LEU A 684 -10.13 21.48 -17.70
N SER A 685 -10.79 20.64 -16.90
CA SER A 685 -11.92 19.84 -17.38
C SER A 685 -13.04 19.75 -16.35
N ALA A 686 -14.26 20.03 -16.80
CA ALA A 686 -15.48 19.77 -16.04
C ALA A 686 -16.36 18.79 -16.85
N ASP A 687 -16.47 17.55 -16.42
CA ASP A 687 -17.27 16.51 -17.09
C ASP A 687 -18.40 16.06 -16.15
N ASN A 688 -19.61 16.57 -16.35
CA ASN A 688 -20.67 16.47 -15.35
C ASN A 688 -20.25 17.00 -13.96
N GLY A 689 -19.25 17.89 -13.89
CA GLY A 689 -18.71 18.42 -12.64
C GLY A 689 -18.71 19.95 -12.60
N THR A 690 -18.26 20.53 -11.48
CA THR A 690 -18.15 21.99 -11.31
C THR A 690 -16.72 22.43 -11.03
N LEU A 691 -16.20 23.34 -11.86
CA LEU A 691 -14.89 23.95 -11.69
C LEU A 691 -15.01 25.47 -11.54
N ASN A 692 -14.53 26.04 -10.42
CA ASN A 692 -14.61 27.48 -10.15
C ASN A 692 -13.23 28.05 -9.77
N LEU A 693 -12.57 28.67 -10.74
CA LEU A 693 -11.19 29.16 -10.65
C LEU A 693 -11.13 30.67 -10.90
N SER A 694 -10.44 31.40 -10.03
CA SER A 694 -10.36 32.88 -10.08
C SER A 694 -9.12 33.44 -10.80
N ALA A 695 -8.29 32.58 -11.41
CA ALA A 695 -7.00 32.94 -12.03
C ALA A 695 -7.08 34.27 -12.79
N ASN A 696 -6.19 35.23 -12.53
CA ASN A 696 -6.13 36.48 -13.28
C ASN A 696 -5.48 36.30 -14.67
N SER A 697 -4.52 35.40 -14.79
CA SER A 697 -3.84 35.07 -16.05
C SER A 697 -3.71 33.56 -16.21
N PHE A 698 -3.95 33.09 -17.43
CA PHE A 698 -3.76 31.71 -17.83
C PHE A 698 -2.78 31.65 -19.00
N SER A 699 -1.72 30.85 -18.88
CA SER A 699 -0.77 30.62 -19.98
C SER A 699 -0.61 29.14 -20.27
N GLY A 700 -1.02 28.70 -21.46
CA GLY A 700 -0.83 27.33 -21.92
C GLY A 700 0.45 27.14 -22.73
N LYS A 701 0.75 25.88 -23.02
CA LYS A 701 1.73 25.41 -24.01
C LYS A 701 1.24 24.07 -24.55
N SER A 702 1.58 23.74 -25.79
CA SER A 702 1.42 22.39 -26.37
C SER A 702 0.01 21.81 -26.14
N ASP A 703 -0.97 22.41 -26.80
CA ASP A 703 -2.36 21.94 -26.81
C ASP A 703 -3.04 21.90 -25.42
N THR A 704 -2.78 22.91 -24.57
CA THR A 704 -3.46 23.00 -23.26
C THR A 704 -4.98 23.11 -23.46
N VAL A 705 -5.78 22.32 -22.74
CA VAL A 705 -7.23 22.28 -22.96
C VAL A 705 -8.02 22.87 -21.79
N ILE A 706 -9.06 23.65 -22.11
CA ILE A 706 -10.13 24.08 -21.20
C ILE A 706 -11.44 23.50 -21.73
N GLN A 707 -12.03 22.53 -21.04
CA GLN A 707 -13.18 21.80 -21.55
C GLN A 707 -14.33 21.65 -20.54
N ALA A 708 -15.56 21.70 -21.05
CA ALA A 708 -16.77 21.30 -20.34
C ALA A 708 -17.55 20.24 -21.15
N ARG A 709 -17.94 19.14 -20.52
CA ARG A 709 -18.71 18.04 -21.14
C ARG A 709 -19.84 17.56 -20.24
N ASN A 710 -20.86 16.94 -20.83
CA ASN A 710 -21.97 16.25 -20.14
C ASN A 710 -22.54 17.07 -18.96
N GLU A 711 -23.09 18.26 -19.21
CA GLU A 711 -23.60 19.18 -18.17
C GLU A 711 -22.54 19.86 -17.27
N GLY A 712 -21.25 19.67 -17.58
CA GLY A 712 -20.13 20.24 -16.84
C GLY A 712 -20.12 21.77 -16.84
N LYS A 713 -19.77 22.36 -15.68
CA LYS A 713 -19.76 23.81 -15.46
C LYS A 713 -18.37 24.30 -15.10
N LEU A 714 -17.72 25.00 -16.03
CA LEU A 714 -16.39 25.57 -15.85
C LEU A 714 -16.47 27.10 -15.81
N THR A 715 -16.03 27.71 -14.70
CA THR A 715 -15.86 29.17 -14.59
C THR A 715 -14.39 29.50 -14.35
N LEU A 716 -13.81 30.33 -15.23
CA LEU A 716 -12.44 30.80 -15.14
C LEU A 716 -12.37 32.34 -15.16
N GLY A 717 -11.81 32.92 -14.10
CA GLY A 717 -11.67 34.38 -13.89
C GLY A 717 -10.57 35.07 -14.69
N ALA A 718 -9.97 34.40 -15.70
CA ALA A 718 -8.82 34.91 -16.45
C ALA A 718 -9.15 36.22 -17.14
N LYS A 719 -8.30 37.24 -16.97
CA LYS A 719 -8.33 38.50 -17.72
C LYS A 719 -7.60 38.36 -19.06
N THR A 720 -6.59 37.51 -19.09
CA THR A 720 -5.80 37.18 -20.27
C THR A 720 -5.60 35.67 -20.35
N ILE A 721 -5.84 35.10 -21.52
CA ILE A 721 -5.42 33.75 -21.92
C ILE A 721 -4.36 33.92 -23.01
N SER A 722 -3.26 33.19 -22.90
CA SER A 722 -2.16 33.25 -23.88
C SER A 722 -1.52 31.88 -24.08
N GLY A 723 -0.91 31.66 -25.24
CA GLY A 723 -0.30 30.38 -25.60
C GLY A 723 -1.28 29.49 -26.38
N ASP A 724 -0.87 28.26 -26.65
CA ASP A 724 -1.69 27.29 -27.40
C ASP A 724 -2.72 26.67 -26.46
N VAL A 725 -3.94 27.22 -26.48
CA VAL A 725 -5.02 26.88 -25.55
C VAL A 725 -6.33 26.62 -26.28
N ASP A 726 -6.88 25.42 -26.18
CA ASP A 726 -8.16 25.09 -26.80
C ASP A 726 -9.29 25.13 -25.79
N ILE A 727 -10.40 25.78 -26.16
CA ILE A 727 -11.58 25.94 -25.31
C ILE A 727 -12.76 25.20 -25.92
N THR A 728 -13.31 24.22 -25.21
CA THR A 728 -14.46 23.40 -25.66
C THR A 728 -15.62 23.39 -24.67
N ALA A 729 -16.85 23.43 -25.20
CA ALA A 729 -18.06 23.10 -24.46
C ALA A 729 -18.94 22.18 -25.30
N THR A 730 -19.12 20.92 -24.89
CA THR A 730 -19.80 19.90 -25.69
C THR A 730 -20.92 19.23 -24.90
N GLY A 731 -22.11 19.15 -25.50
CA GLY A 731 -23.28 18.51 -24.89
C GLY A 731 -24.20 19.51 -24.18
N GLU A 732 -25.44 19.09 -23.96
CA GLU A 732 -26.45 19.90 -23.30
C GLU A 732 -26.02 20.24 -21.87
N GLY A 733 -26.31 21.47 -21.43
CA GLY A 733 -25.94 21.96 -20.09
C GLY A 733 -24.44 22.25 -19.89
N SER A 734 -23.55 21.86 -20.82
CA SER A 734 -22.11 22.10 -20.72
C SER A 734 -21.78 23.57 -20.94
N VAL A 735 -21.11 24.20 -19.96
CA VAL A 735 -20.83 25.65 -19.97
C VAL A 735 -19.37 25.94 -19.62
N VAL A 736 -18.70 26.71 -20.48
CA VAL A 736 -17.47 27.44 -20.16
C VAL A 736 -17.78 28.93 -20.04
N ASN A 737 -17.60 29.48 -18.84
CA ASN A 737 -17.85 30.88 -18.51
C ASN A 737 -16.54 31.62 -18.18
N LEU A 738 -16.24 32.65 -18.98
CA LEU A 738 -15.03 33.47 -18.89
C LEU A 738 -15.40 34.93 -18.56
N PRO A 739 -15.93 35.22 -17.37
CA PRO A 739 -16.61 36.50 -17.06
C PRO A 739 -15.69 37.73 -17.07
N LEU A 740 -14.39 37.54 -16.91
CA LEU A 740 -13.39 38.61 -16.80
C LEU A 740 -12.43 38.71 -17.99
N LEU A 741 -12.55 37.81 -18.98
CA LEU A 741 -11.62 37.72 -20.09
C LEU A 741 -11.67 38.97 -20.97
N ASN A 742 -10.52 39.61 -21.16
CA ASN A 742 -10.36 40.78 -22.03
C ASN A 742 -9.58 40.43 -23.30
N ASN A 743 -8.56 39.57 -23.19
CA ASN A 743 -7.67 39.24 -24.30
C ASN A 743 -7.41 37.74 -24.38
N PHE A 744 -7.39 37.22 -25.60
CA PHE A 744 -6.93 35.87 -25.90
C PHE A 744 -5.96 35.92 -27.08
N TYR A 745 -4.71 35.51 -26.81
CA TYR A 745 -3.59 35.49 -27.76
C TYR A 745 -3.10 34.05 -28.00
N GLY A 746 -3.43 33.46 -29.14
CA GLY A 746 -2.78 32.24 -29.62
C GLY A 746 -1.33 32.51 -30.03
N THR A 747 -0.47 31.49 -29.97
CA THR A 747 0.96 31.61 -30.31
C THR A 747 1.38 30.80 -31.52
N ASP A 748 0.84 29.59 -31.70
CA ASP A 748 1.10 28.77 -32.87
C ASP A 748 0.31 29.25 -34.09
N VAL A 749 1.04 29.51 -35.17
CA VAL A 749 0.52 30.04 -36.43
C VAL A 749 0.15 28.92 -37.41
N TYR A 750 0.60 27.68 -37.18
CA TYR A 750 0.25 26.52 -38.01
C TYR A 750 -0.88 25.69 -37.37
N LYS A 751 -1.03 25.80 -36.06
CA LYS A 751 -2.13 25.21 -35.30
C LYS A 751 -2.78 26.26 -34.40
N PRO A 752 -3.64 27.14 -34.97
CA PRO A 752 -4.33 28.14 -34.18
C PRO A 752 -5.09 27.49 -33.02
N SER A 753 -5.07 28.16 -31.86
CA SER A 753 -5.95 27.83 -30.75
C SER A 753 -7.41 27.95 -31.18
N PHE A 754 -8.34 27.24 -30.55
CA PHE A 754 -9.76 27.39 -30.91
C PHE A 754 -10.70 27.57 -29.72
N ILE A 755 -11.84 28.20 -29.99
CA ILE A 755 -13.03 28.20 -29.13
C ILE A 755 -14.15 27.47 -29.86
N LYS A 756 -14.58 26.34 -29.31
CA LYS A 756 -15.55 25.45 -29.92
C LYS A 756 -16.70 25.14 -28.98
N ALA A 757 -17.92 25.30 -29.46
CA ALA A 757 -19.14 24.85 -28.78
C ALA A 757 -19.89 23.87 -29.66
N GLU A 758 -20.33 22.75 -29.09
CA GLU A 758 -21.00 21.66 -29.82
C GLU A 758 -22.21 21.11 -29.06
N ASN A 759 -23.23 20.64 -29.78
CA ASN A 759 -24.36 19.88 -29.23
C ASN A 759 -25.02 20.57 -28.03
N ASN A 760 -25.50 21.81 -28.20
CA ASN A 760 -26.07 22.66 -27.15
C ASN A 760 -25.11 23.12 -26.04
N GLY A 761 -23.81 22.91 -26.18
CA GLY A 761 -22.79 23.49 -25.32
C GLY A 761 -22.69 25.02 -25.47
N SER A 762 -22.15 25.70 -24.46
CA SER A 762 -22.00 27.17 -24.48
C SER A 762 -20.66 27.66 -23.96
N VAL A 763 -20.03 28.56 -24.71
CA VAL A 763 -18.86 29.34 -24.26
C VAL A 763 -19.22 30.82 -24.22
N THR A 764 -19.00 31.48 -23.08
CA THR A 764 -19.35 32.90 -22.89
C THR A 764 -18.16 33.73 -22.38
N ALA A 765 -17.90 34.87 -23.03
CA ALA A 765 -16.84 35.81 -22.65
C ALA A 765 -17.29 37.27 -22.86
N LYS A 766 -18.14 37.78 -21.95
CA LYS A 766 -18.83 39.08 -22.12
C LYS A 766 -17.92 40.31 -22.18
N LYS A 767 -16.68 40.21 -21.71
CA LYS A 767 -15.70 41.33 -21.66
C LYS A 767 -14.59 41.20 -22.71
N LEU A 768 -14.62 40.17 -23.55
CA LEU A 768 -13.54 39.88 -24.50
C LEU A 768 -13.43 41.00 -25.54
N LYS A 769 -12.28 41.67 -25.61
CA LYS A 769 -12.00 42.82 -26.49
C LYS A 769 -11.10 42.46 -27.66
N THR A 770 -10.19 41.50 -27.49
CA THR A 770 -9.18 41.16 -28.48
C THR A 770 -9.04 39.65 -28.62
N LEU A 771 -9.09 39.17 -29.86
CA LEU A 771 -8.81 37.80 -30.29
C LEU A 771 -7.69 37.85 -31.33
N ASN A 772 -6.66 37.03 -31.15
CA ASN A 772 -5.51 36.96 -32.05
C ASN A 772 -5.10 35.50 -32.27
N VAL A 773 -5.15 35.04 -33.53
CA VAL A 773 -4.83 33.65 -33.93
C VAL A 773 -5.66 32.64 -33.15
N VAL A 774 -6.98 32.77 -33.24
CA VAL A 774 -7.95 31.89 -32.57
C VAL A 774 -9.11 31.56 -33.50
N ASP A 775 -9.34 30.27 -33.74
CA ASP A 775 -10.49 29.80 -34.49
C ASP A 775 -11.76 29.79 -33.63
N LEU A 776 -12.91 30.00 -34.25
CA LEU A 776 -14.22 30.00 -33.60
C LEU A 776 -15.16 29.01 -34.28
N TYR A 777 -15.67 28.03 -33.55
CA TYR A 777 -16.54 26.97 -34.06
C TYR A 777 -17.85 26.85 -33.26
N ALA A 778 -18.98 27.06 -33.91
CA ALA A 778 -20.31 26.82 -33.34
C ALA A 778 -21.05 25.73 -34.14
N ASP A 779 -21.13 24.52 -33.62
CA ASP A 779 -21.87 23.41 -34.25
C ASP A 779 -23.09 23.02 -33.39
N ASN A 780 -24.30 23.20 -33.92
CA ASN A 780 -25.54 22.99 -33.17
C ASN A 780 -25.50 23.62 -31.76
N SER A 781 -24.96 24.85 -31.68
CA SER A 781 -24.60 25.51 -30.42
C SER A 781 -24.62 27.03 -30.57
N THR A 782 -24.32 27.77 -29.50
CA THR A 782 -24.24 29.24 -29.54
C THR A 782 -22.91 29.76 -29.01
N LEU A 783 -22.22 30.55 -29.85
CA LEU A 783 -21.07 31.37 -29.48
C LEU A 783 -21.43 32.85 -29.56
N SER A 784 -21.17 33.62 -28.50
CA SER A 784 -21.50 35.05 -28.45
C SER A 784 -20.38 35.89 -27.82
N PHE A 785 -19.71 36.69 -28.68
CA PHE A 785 -18.58 37.55 -28.34
C PHE A 785 -18.86 39.00 -28.74
N SER A 786 -19.87 39.61 -28.13
CA SER A 786 -20.38 40.93 -28.52
C SER A 786 -19.44 42.12 -28.23
N ALA A 787 -18.46 41.95 -27.34
CA ALA A 787 -17.55 43.03 -26.91
C ALA A 787 -16.22 43.10 -27.71
N VAL A 788 -15.97 42.14 -28.61
CA VAL A 788 -14.71 42.07 -29.36
C VAL A 788 -14.58 43.32 -30.22
N ASN A 789 -13.44 44.01 -30.16
CA ASN A 789 -13.17 45.17 -31.02
C ASN A 789 -12.30 44.77 -32.21
N ASN A 790 -11.26 43.98 -31.96
CA ASN A 790 -10.28 43.58 -32.96
C ASN A 790 -10.17 42.05 -32.97
N PHE A 791 -10.32 41.46 -34.15
CA PHE A 791 -10.02 40.06 -34.42
C PHE A 791 -8.93 40.03 -35.49
N SER A 792 -7.82 39.36 -35.21
CA SER A 792 -6.73 39.21 -36.18
C SER A 792 -6.36 37.75 -36.34
N GLY A 793 -6.40 37.25 -37.56
CA GLY A 793 -5.98 35.89 -37.90
C GLY A 793 -4.60 35.86 -38.57
N LYS A 794 -4.09 34.64 -38.73
CA LYS A 794 -2.93 34.24 -39.54
C LYS A 794 -3.15 32.79 -39.98
N SER A 795 -2.69 32.42 -41.17
CA SER A 795 -2.71 31.04 -41.68
C SER A 795 -4.08 30.35 -41.51
N ASP A 796 -5.03 30.66 -42.39
CA ASP A 796 -6.32 29.97 -42.46
C ASP A 796 -7.15 30.00 -41.15
N THR A 797 -7.10 31.10 -40.38
CA THR A 797 -7.91 31.22 -39.15
C THR A 797 -9.41 31.13 -39.49
N VAL A 798 -10.17 30.29 -38.79
CA VAL A 798 -11.56 30.00 -39.15
C VAL A 798 -12.58 30.61 -38.19
N ILE A 799 -13.65 31.18 -38.73
CA ILE A 799 -14.89 31.52 -38.03
C ILE A 799 -16.01 30.70 -38.68
N GLN A 800 -16.54 29.71 -37.98
CA GLN A 800 -17.47 28.75 -38.55
C GLN A 800 -18.70 28.49 -37.69
N ALA A 801 -19.87 28.52 -38.34
CA ALA A 801 -21.12 27.98 -37.82
C ALA A 801 -21.56 26.78 -38.68
N ARG A 802 -21.91 25.65 -38.05
CA ARG A 802 -22.42 24.44 -38.70
C ARG A 802 -23.79 24.04 -38.15
N ASN A 803 -24.60 23.37 -38.98
CA ASN A 803 -25.94 22.88 -38.62
C ASN A 803 -26.80 24.04 -38.07
N GLU A 804 -27.40 23.93 -36.88
CA GLU A 804 -28.16 25.03 -36.25
C GLU A 804 -27.28 26.03 -35.46
N GLY A 805 -25.96 26.00 -35.68
CA GLY A 805 -24.99 26.81 -34.95
C GLY A 805 -25.17 28.32 -35.12
N LYS A 806 -25.08 29.08 -34.02
CA LYS A 806 -25.25 30.53 -33.99
C LYS A 806 -24.00 31.20 -33.43
N LEU A 807 -23.26 31.91 -34.29
CA LEU A 807 -22.05 32.64 -33.93
C LEU A 807 -22.30 34.15 -34.08
N THR A 808 -22.21 34.90 -32.98
CA THR A 808 -22.24 36.37 -33.00
C THR A 808 -20.88 36.93 -32.56
N LEU A 809 -20.22 37.68 -33.46
CA LEU A 809 -18.94 38.32 -33.19
C LEU A 809 -19.03 39.85 -33.34
N GLY A 810 -18.78 40.57 -32.25
CA GLY A 810 -18.86 42.03 -32.18
C GLY A 810 -17.67 42.78 -32.81
N ALA A 811 -16.75 42.09 -33.47
CA ALA A 811 -15.53 42.68 -34.03
C ALA A 811 -15.83 43.90 -34.90
N LYS A 812 -15.12 45.02 -34.65
CA LYS A 812 -15.17 46.22 -35.50
C LYS A 812 -14.21 46.11 -36.68
N THR A 813 -13.12 45.39 -36.49
CA THR A 813 -12.09 45.12 -37.50
C THR A 813 -11.76 43.63 -37.48
N ILE A 814 -11.75 43.02 -38.66
CA ILE A 814 -11.16 41.71 -38.93
C ILE A 814 -9.96 41.94 -39.87
N SER A 815 -8.80 41.40 -39.55
CA SER A 815 -7.59 41.57 -40.36
C SER A 815 -6.76 40.29 -40.40
N GLY A 816 -6.04 40.08 -41.50
CA GLY A 816 -5.26 38.86 -41.72
C GLY A 816 -6.08 37.80 -42.46
N ASP A 817 -5.53 36.61 -42.56
CA ASP A 817 -6.11 35.50 -43.32
C ASP A 817 -7.15 34.80 -42.43
N VAL A 818 -8.42 35.06 -42.72
CA VAL A 818 -9.57 34.68 -41.88
C VAL A 818 -10.73 34.22 -42.75
N ASP A 819 -11.12 32.96 -42.62
CA ASP A 819 -12.24 32.40 -43.36
C ASP A 819 -13.51 32.36 -42.52
N ILE A 820 -14.62 32.82 -43.11
CA ILE A 820 -15.91 32.90 -42.44
C ILE A 820 -16.89 31.98 -43.14
N THR A 821 -17.40 30.95 -42.45
CA THR A 821 -18.35 29.99 -43.02
C THR A 821 -19.61 29.84 -42.17
N ALA A 822 -20.78 29.85 -42.80
CA ALA A 822 -22.03 29.35 -42.24
C ALA A 822 -22.56 28.22 -43.13
N THR A 823 -22.65 26.99 -42.63
CA THR A 823 -23.13 25.83 -43.41
C THR A 823 -24.19 25.03 -42.66
N GLY A 824 -25.28 24.69 -43.34
CA GLY A 824 -26.37 23.89 -42.78
C GLY A 824 -27.57 24.74 -42.35
N GLU A 825 -28.73 24.09 -42.27
CA GLU A 825 -29.99 24.73 -41.98
C GLU A 825 -29.98 25.36 -40.57
N GLY A 826 -30.32 26.66 -40.50
CA GLY A 826 -30.30 27.40 -39.24
C GLY A 826 -28.94 27.95 -38.83
N SER A 827 -27.84 27.64 -39.54
CA SER A 827 -26.51 28.17 -39.23
C SER A 827 -26.43 29.66 -39.51
N VAL A 828 -25.91 30.43 -38.55
CA VAL A 828 -25.80 31.88 -38.66
C VAL A 828 -24.46 32.39 -38.14
N VAL A 829 -23.73 33.13 -38.98
CA VAL A 829 -22.64 34.01 -38.55
C VAL A 829 -23.11 35.47 -38.64
N ASN A 830 -23.20 36.14 -37.50
CA ASN A 830 -23.65 37.53 -37.39
C ASN A 830 -22.50 38.44 -36.92
N LEU A 831 -22.18 39.45 -37.74
CA LEU A 831 -21.10 40.41 -37.53
C LEU A 831 -21.68 41.84 -37.38
N PRO A 832 -22.41 42.14 -36.29
CA PRO A 832 -23.27 43.33 -36.20
C PRO A 832 -22.51 44.66 -36.15
N LEU A 833 -21.22 44.65 -35.78
CA LEU A 833 -20.41 45.86 -35.57
C LEU A 833 -19.23 45.98 -36.53
N LEU A 834 -19.06 45.02 -37.45
CA LEU A 834 -17.93 44.98 -38.37
C LEU A 834 -17.94 46.20 -39.29
N ASN A 835 -16.85 46.96 -39.29
CA ASN A 835 -16.64 48.12 -40.17
C ASN A 835 -15.65 47.80 -41.28
N ASN A 836 -14.58 47.06 -40.98
CA ASN A 836 -13.50 46.78 -41.92
C ASN A 836 -13.12 45.30 -41.86
N PHE A 837 -13.00 44.68 -43.03
CA PHE A 837 -12.38 43.37 -43.18
C PHE A 837 -11.36 43.42 -44.33
N SER A 838 -10.11 43.09 -44.02
CA SER A 838 -9.01 43.03 -44.98
C SER A 838 -8.20 41.74 -44.83
N GLY A 839 -8.20 40.91 -45.87
CA GLY A 839 -7.25 39.79 -46.03
C GLY A 839 -5.82 40.29 -46.31
N THR A 840 -4.84 39.41 -46.11
CA THR A 840 -3.41 39.73 -46.34
C THR A 840 -2.75 38.84 -47.39
N ASP A 841 -3.16 37.58 -47.51
CA ASP A 841 -2.67 36.66 -48.53
C ASP A 841 -3.28 36.99 -49.90
N VAL A 842 -2.41 37.03 -50.91
CA VAL A 842 -2.74 37.38 -52.30
C VAL A 842 -2.91 36.12 -53.16
N TYR A 843 -2.38 34.97 -52.72
CA TYR A 843 -2.48 33.68 -53.42
C TYR A 843 -3.65 32.83 -52.91
N GLN A 844 -3.99 32.97 -51.63
CA GLN A 844 -5.17 32.35 -51.03
C GLN A 844 -5.99 33.43 -50.30
N PRO A 845 -6.84 34.19 -51.02
CA PRO A 845 -7.68 35.19 -50.40
C PRO A 845 -8.58 34.57 -49.33
N SER A 846 -8.69 35.25 -48.18
CA SER A 846 -9.74 34.95 -47.19
C SER A 846 -11.11 34.87 -47.85
N PHE A 847 -12.04 34.08 -47.32
CA PHE A 847 -13.40 34.02 -47.87
C PHE A 847 -14.52 34.22 -46.85
N ILE A 848 -15.67 34.67 -47.35
CA ILE A 848 -16.96 34.61 -46.65
C ILE A 848 -17.90 33.71 -47.44
N LYS A 849 -18.32 32.63 -46.81
CA LYS A 849 -19.05 31.54 -47.44
C LYS A 849 -20.34 31.20 -46.66
N ALA A 850 -21.45 31.14 -47.36
CA ALA A 850 -22.73 30.65 -46.84
C ALA A 850 -23.21 29.48 -47.70
N GLU A 851 -23.41 28.32 -47.08
CA GLU A 851 -23.76 27.07 -47.76
C GLU A 851 -24.97 26.38 -47.14
N ASN A 852 -25.70 25.59 -47.92
CA ASN A 852 -26.72 24.66 -47.42
C ASN A 852 -27.72 25.28 -46.42
N ASN A 853 -28.36 26.38 -46.81
CA ASN A 853 -29.25 27.24 -46.01
C ASN A 853 -28.60 28.05 -44.87
N GLY A 854 -27.27 28.11 -44.83
CA GLY A 854 -26.54 28.97 -43.90
C GLY A 854 -26.61 30.45 -44.23
N SER A 855 -26.33 31.31 -43.25
CA SER A 855 -26.44 32.77 -43.39
C SER A 855 -25.28 33.53 -42.75
N VAL A 856 -24.66 34.45 -43.50
CA VAL A 856 -23.67 35.41 -42.98
C VAL A 856 -24.16 36.84 -43.18
N THR A 857 -24.13 37.64 -42.11
CA THR A 857 -24.63 39.02 -42.11
C THR A 857 -23.63 40.02 -41.50
N ALA A 858 -23.34 41.11 -42.22
CA ALA A 858 -22.52 42.23 -41.73
C ALA A 858 -23.12 43.58 -42.17
N LYS A 859 -24.02 44.14 -41.34
CA LYS A 859 -24.85 45.32 -41.69
C LYS A 859 -24.18 46.69 -41.50
N LYS A 860 -23.00 46.74 -40.86
CA LYS A 860 -22.21 47.98 -40.64
C LYS A 860 -20.90 48.02 -41.42
N LEU A 861 -20.65 47.00 -42.24
CA LEU A 861 -19.43 46.86 -43.03
C LEU A 861 -19.28 48.08 -43.95
N LYS A 862 -18.11 48.72 -43.90
CA LYS A 862 -17.75 49.90 -44.70
C LYS A 862 -16.74 49.54 -45.77
N THR A 863 -15.70 48.78 -45.42
CA THR A 863 -14.64 48.38 -46.35
C THR A 863 -14.43 46.88 -46.31
N LEU A 864 -14.29 46.28 -47.48
CA LEU A 864 -13.95 44.87 -47.66
C LEU A 864 -12.83 44.78 -48.70
N LYS A 865 -11.71 44.13 -48.36
CA LYS A 865 -10.51 44.10 -49.20
C LYS A 865 -9.90 42.69 -49.28
N VAL A 866 -9.65 42.19 -50.48
CA VAL A 866 -9.01 40.87 -50.73
C VAL A 866 -9.76 39.77 -49.96
N VAL A 867 -11.05 39.62 -50.27
CA VAL A 867 -11.92 38.61 -49.65
C VAL A 867 -12.89 38.05 -50.69
N ASP A 868 -12.89 36.74 -50.88
CA ASP A 868 -13.85 36.05 -51.73
C ASP A 868 -15.23 35.92 -51.08
N LEU A 869 -16.29 35.94 -51.87
CA LEU A 869 -17.67 35.85 -51.42
C LEU A 869 -18.40 34.70 -52.11
N TYR A 870 -18.89 33.75 -51.33
CA TYR A 870 -19.57 32.56 -51.83
C TYR A 870 -20.95 32.37 -51.17
N ALA A 871 -22.01 32.33 -51.98
CA ALA A 871 -23.34 31.92 -51.56
C ALA A 871 -23.75 30.69 -52.37
N ASP A 872 -23.70 29.50 -51.77
CA ASP A 872 -24.03 28.22 -52.42
C ASP A 872 -25.23 27.57 -51.71
N ASN A 873 -26.44 27.78 -52.21
CA ASN A 873 -27.66 27.49 -51.44
C ASN A 873 -27.70 28.21 -50.07
N GLY A 874 -27.00 29.33 -49.92
CA GLY A 874 -26.91 30.10 -48.67
C GLY A 874 -27.22 31.58 -48.87
N THR A 875 -27.25 32.35 -47.78
CA THR A 875 -27.52 33.81 -47.81
C THR A 875 -26.34 34.63 -47.29
N LEU A 876 -25.83 35.54 -48.11
CA LEU A 876 -24.85 36.56 -47.73
C LEU A 876 -25.48 37.96 -47.79
N ASN A 877 -25.39 38.72 -46.68
CA ASN A 877 -25.88 40.10 -46.62
C ASN A 877 -24.82 41.04 -46.03
N LEU A 878 -24.09 41.73 -46.93
CA LEU A 878 -22.91 42.54 -46.59
C LEU A 878 -23.11 44.00 -47.01
N SER A 879 -22.99 44.95 -46.07
CA SER A 879 -23.26 46.37 -46.34
C SER A 879 -22.07 47.18 -46.87
N ALA A 880 -20.93 46.54 -47.19
CA ALA A 880 -19.67 47.21 -47.53
C ALA A 880 -19.88 48.39 -48.49
N ASN A 881 -19.35 49.58 -48.19
CA ASN A 881 -19.46 50.74 -49.10
C ASN A 881 -18.45 50.66 -50.25
N SER A 882 -17.29 50.05 -50.02
CA SER A 882 -16.26 49.81 -51.04
C SER A 882 -15.75 48.38 -50.94
N PHE A 883 -15.57 47.74 -52.08
CA PHE A 883 -14.97 46.42 -52.22
C PHE A 883 -13.75 46.52 -53.14
N SER A 884 -12.60 46.02 -52.71
CA SER A 884 -11.41 45.96 -53.55
C SER A 884 -10.79 44.56 -53.56
N GLY A 885 -10.67 43.93 -54.73
CA GLY A 885 -10.01 42.64 -54.91
C GLY A 885 -8.57 42.76 -55.37
N LYS A 886 -7.90 41.61 -55.42
CA LYS A 886 -6.61 41.34 -56.07
C LYS A 886 -6.60 39.87 -56.48
N SER A 887 -5.92 39.52 -57.58
CA SER A 887 -5.62 38.11 -57.93
C SER A 887 -6.86 37.21 -57.91
N ASP A 888 -7.75 37.40 -58.89
CA ASP A 888 -8.92 36.54 -59.14
C ASP A 888 -9.93 36.48 -57.96
N THR A 889 -10.11 37.59 -57.23
CA THR A 889 -11.10 37.64 -56.13
C THR A 889 -12.51 37.35 -56.68
N VAL A 890 -13.29 36.48 -56.03
CA VAL A 890 -14.59 36.04 -56.57
C VAL A 890 -15.79 36.52 -55.74
N ILE A 891 -16.88 36.89 -56.42
CA ILE A 891 -18.23 37.07 -55.88
C ILE A 891 -19.16 36.08 -56.58
N LYS A 892 -19.68 35.10 -55.86
CA LYS A 892 -20.30 33.92 -56.46
C LYS A 892 -21.60 33.52 -55.79
N ALA A 893 -22.64 33.31 -56.60
CA ALA A 893 -23.90 32.71 -56.19
C ALA A 893 -24.19 31.43 -57.01
N ARG A 894 -24.51 30.33 -56.34
CA ARG A 894 -24.85 29.03 -56.96
C ARG A 894 -25.98 28.33 -56.20
N ASN A 895 -26.65 27.38 -56.86
CA ASN A 895 -27.65 26.50 -56.27
C ASN A 895 -28.67 27.25 -55.39
N GLU A 896 -29.40 28.24 -55.91
CA GLU A 896 -30.34 29.09 -55.17
C GLU A 896 -29.71 30.08 -54.16
N GLY A 897 -28.38 30.21 -54.15
CA GLY A 897 -27.65 31.11 -53.26
C GLY A 897 -27.97 32.59 -53.48
N LYS A 898 -28.08 33.35 -52.40
CA LYS A 898 -28.48 34.77 -52.39
C LYS A 898 -27.39 35.64 -51.79
N LEU A 899 -26.73 36.44 -52.62
CA LEU A 899 -25.65 37.34 -52.22
C LEU A 899 -26.10 38.80 -52.42
N THR A 900 -26.12 39.59 -51.35
CA THR A 900 -26.34 41.04 -51.42
C THR A 900 -25.10 41.78 -50.92
N LEU A 901 -24.53 42.64 -51.78
CA LEU A 901 -23.37 43.47 -51.46
C LEU A 901 -23.67 44.96 -51.67
N GLY A 902 -23.49 45.76 -50.62
CA GLY A 902 -23.80 47.19 -50.58
C GLY A 902 -22.80 48.13 -51.29
N ALA A 903 -21.82 47.59 -52.02
CA ALA A 903 -20.70 48.35 -52.55
C ALA A 903 -21.16 49.43 -53.53
N ARG A 904 -20.62 50.65 -53.38
CA ARG A 904 -20.76 51.73 -54.36
C ARG A 904 -19.70 51.62 -55.45
N THR A 905 -18.54 51.11 -55.09
CA THR A 905 -17.42 50.89 -55.99
C THR A 905 -16.82 49.52 -55.74
N ILE A 906 -16.65 48.76 -56.83
CA ILE A 906 -15.85 47.55 -56.91
C ILE A 906 -14.60 47.93 -57.72
N SER A 907 -13.41 47.59 -57.22
CA SER A 907 -12.14 47.90 -57.89
C SER A 907 -11.15 46.74 -57.76
N GLY A 908 -10.23 46.59 -58.71
CA GLY A 908 -9.29 45.47 -58.73
C GLY A 908 -9.84 44.28 -59.50
N ASP A 909 -9.13 43.16 -59.45
CA ASP A 909 -9.45 41.96 -60.23
C ASP A 909 -10.52 41.15 -59.48
N VAL A 910 -11.78 41.28 -59.92
CA VAL A 910 -12.95 40.74 -59.22
C VAL A 910 -13.93 40.07 -60.18
N ASP A 911 -14.18 38.79 -60.02
CA ASP A 911 -15.12 38.04 -60.86
C ASP A 911 -16.48 37.86 -60.20
N ILE A 912 -17.56 38.20 -60.89
CA ILE A 912 -18.93 38.11 -60.39
C ILE A 912 -19.68 37.04 -61.18
N THR A 913 -20.12 35.97 -60.50
CA THR A 913 -20.88 34.87 -61.12
C THR A 913 -22.19 34.60 -60.39
N ALA A 914 -23.27 34.38 -61.16
CA ALA A 914 -24.51 33.76 -60.68
C ALA A 914 -24.91 32.59 -61.60
N THR A 915 -24.90 31.36 -61.09
CA THR A 915 -25.19 30.15 -61.88
C THR A 915 -26.34 29.34 -61.27
N GLY A 916 -27.32 28.95 -62.09
CA GLY A 916 -28.46 28.13 -61.66
C GLY A 916 -29.69 28.95 -61.26
N GLU A 917 -30.85 28.31 -61.31
CA GLU A 917 -32.12 28.93 -60.95
C GLU A 917 -32.11 29.38 -59.47
N GLY A 918 -32.73 30.52 -59.18
CA GLY A 918 -32.75 31.10 -57.83
C GLY A 918 -31.44 31.73 -57.35
N SER A 919 -30.31 31.51 -58.03
CA SER A 919 -29.00 32.10 -57.69
C SER A 919 -28.96 33.59 -58.03
N VAL A 920 -28.74 34.44 -57.02
CA VAL A 920 -28.82 35.90 -57.15
C VAL A 920 -27.61 36.61 -56.56
N VAL A 921 -26.97 37.46 -57.35
CA VAL A 921 -26.05 38.51 -56.88
C VAL A 921 -26.72 39.87 -57.02
N ASN A 922 -27.02 40.52 -55.89
CA ASN A 922 -27.69 41.82 -55.83
C ASN A 922 -26.73 42.92 -55.35
N LEU A 923 -26.50 43.91 -56.21
CA LEU A 923 -25.57 45.03 -56.02
C LEU A 923 -26.35 46.37 -56.03
N PRO A 924 -27.22 46.63 -55.03
CA PRO A 924 -28.24 47.70 -55.09
C PRO A 924 -27.68 49.13 -55.08
N ARG A 925 -26.41 49.30 -54.71
CA ARG A 925 -25.75 50.61 -54.58
C ARG A 925 -24.58 50.82 -55.54
N LEU A 926 -24.23 49.83 -56.35
CA LEU A 926 -23.06 49.86 -57.21
C LEU A 926 -23.22 50.95 -58.26
N THR A 927 -22.26 51.88 -58.32
CA THR A 927 -22.20 52.93 -59.35
C THR A 927 -21.03 52.74 -60.29
N ASN A 928 -19.91 52.19 -59.80
CA ASN A 928 -18.69 52.02 -60.58
C ASN A 928 -18.09 50.62 -60.36
N PHE A 929 -17.62 50.00 -61.43
CA PHE A 929 -16.80 48.80 -61.37
C PHE A 929 -15.59 48.98 -62.29
N TYR A 930 -14.40 48.96 -61.68
CA TYR A 930 -13.10 49.17 -62.33
C TYR A 930 -12.21 47.93 -62.17
N GLY A 931 -12.06 47.14 -63.23
CA GLY A 931 -11.01 46.13 -63.34
C GLY A 931 -9.62 46.78 -63.41
N THR A 932 -8.57 46.00 -63.19
CA THR A 932 -7.17 46.47 -63.23
C THR A 932 -6.23 45.60 -64.06
N ASP A 933 -6.43 44.28 -64.12
CA ASP A 933 -5.66 43.36 -64.96
C ASP A 933 -6.03 43.54 -66.44
N VAL A 934 -5.00 43.60 -67.28
CA VAL A 934 -5.11 43.84 -68.72
C VAL A 934 -5.08 42.54 -69.52
N TYR A 935 -4.56 41.44 -68.95
CA TYR A 935 -4.47 40.13 -69.58
C TYR A 935 -5.60 39.18 -69.13
N GLN A 936 -6.16 39.42 -67.95
CA GLN A 936 -7.31 38.68 -67.43
C GLN A 936 -8.37 39.67 -66.94
N PRO A 937 -9.20 40.23 -67.84
CA PRO A 937 -10.27 41.13 -67.45
C PRO A 937 -11.19 40.47 -66.42
N SER A 938 -11.57 41.22 -65.40
CA SER A 938 -12.64 40.83 -64.47
C SER A 938 -13.92 40.54 -65.24
N PHE A 939 -14.81 39.66 -64.76
CA PHE A 939 -16.07 39.41 -65.47
C PHE A 939 -17.33 39.51 -64.61
N ILE A 940 -18.46 39.77 -65.26
CA ILE A 940 -19.80 39.53 -64.75
C ILE A 940 -20.47 38.46 -65.62
N LYS A 941 -20.72 37.30 -65.03
CA LYS A 941 -21.26 36.14 -65.71
C LYS A 941 -22.55 35.64 -65.05
N THR A 942 -23.60 35.46 -65.85
CA THR A 942 -24.82 34.74 -65.46
C THR A 942 -24.98 33.48 -66.29
N GLU A 943 -25.38 32.39 -65.67
CA GLU A 943 -25.56 31.07 -66.30
C GLU A 943 -26.83 30.39 -65.79
N ASN A 944 -27.54 29.65 -66.65
CA ASN A 944 -28.65 28.76 -66.27
C ASN A 944 -29.69 29.42 -65.33
N ASN A 945 -30.30 30.52 -65.77
CA ASN A 945 -31.26 31.33 -65.00
C ASN A 945 -30.72 32.06 -63.75
N GLY A 946 -29.40 32.08 -63.54
CA GLY A 946 -28.78 32.94 -62.52
C GLY A 946 -28.97 34.44 -62.84
N SER A 947 -28.94 35.29 -61.80
CA SER A 947 -29.21 36.72 -61.94
C SER A 947 -28.19 37.61 -61.21
N VAL A 948 -27.67 38.62 -61.93
CA VAL A 948 -26.90 39.73 -61.35
C VAL A 948 -27.67 41.03 -61.53
N THR A 949 -27.95 41.75 -60.44
CA THR A 949 -28.70 43.03 -60.46
C THR A 949 -27.85 44.20 -59.97
N ALA A 950 -27.61 45.20 -60.83
CA ALA A 950 -26.91 46.44 -60.47
C ALA A 950 -27.58 47.69 -61.08
N LYS A 951 -28.78 48.03 -60.60
CA LYS A 951 -29.64 49.09 -61.20
C LYS A 951 -29.04 50.50 -61.21
N LYS A 952 -28.01 50.78 -60.39
CA LYS A 952 -27.37 52.10 -60.27
C LYS A 952 -26.00 52.19 -60.97
N LEU A 953 -25.57 51.11 -61.64
CA LEU A 953 -24.25 51.02 -62.27
C LEU A 953 -24.16 52.00 -63.43
N LYS A 954 -23.21 52.93 -63.37
CA LYS A 954 -23.00 54.01 -64.35
C LYS A 954 -21.76 53.78 -65.20
N THR A 955 -20.72 53.17 -64.65
CA THR A 955 -19.42 53.02 -65.31
C THR A 955 -18.88 51.62 -65.11
N LEU A 956 -18.46 51.00 -66.22
CA LEU A 956 -17.73 49.73 -66.30
C LEU A 956 -16.40 49.99 -67.01
N LYS A 957 -15.30 49.50 -66.43
CA LYS A 957 -13.97 49.59 -67.05
C LYS A 957 -13.25 48.25 -66.90
N GLU A 958 -12.75 47.71 -68.01
CA GLU A 958 -11.96 46.46 -68.06
C GLU A 958 -12.74 45.30 -67.39
N VAL A 959 -14.01 45.12 -67.81
CA VAL A 959 -14.91 44.07 -67.28
C VAL A 959 -15.66 43.35 -68.41
N ASP A 960 -15.47 42.04 -68.52
CA ASP A 960 -16.20 41.12 -69.38
C ASP A 960 -17.65 40.95 -68.92
N LEU A 961 -18.59 40.87 -69.85
CA LEU A 961 -20.00 40.63 -69.57
C LEU A 961 -20.48 39.38 -70.31
N SER A 962 -21.10 38.44 -69.60
CA SER A 962 -21.57 37.19 -70.18
C SER A 962 -22.95 36.79 -69.65
N ALA A 963 -23.90 36.56 -70.56
CA ALA A 963 -25.20 35.97 -70.25
C ALA A 963 -25.38 34.66 -71.03
N ASP A 964 -25.31 33.52 -70.36
CA ASP A 964 -25.53 32.20 -70.95
C ASP A 964 -26.82 31.61 -70.36
N ASN A 965 -27.82 31.29 -71.19
CA ASN A 965 -29.14 30.82 -70.73
C ASN A 965 -29.69 31.59 -69.52
N SER A 966 -29.56 32.91 -69.55
CA SER A 966 -29.83 33.80 -68.41
C SER A 966 -30.04 35.24 -68.88
N THR A 967 -30.43 36.14 -67.96
CA THR A 967 -30.63 37.56 -68.28
C THR A 967 -29.69 38.46 -67.48
N LEU A 968 -28.95 39.30 -68.18
CA LEU A 968 -28.06 40.32 -67.63
C LEU A 968 -28.49 41.71 -68.11
N SER A 969 -28.80 42.65 -67.20
CA SER A 969 -29.33 43.96 -67.59
C SER A 969 -28.70 45.12 -66.81
N PHE A 970 -27.96 45.96 -67.54
CA PHE A 970 -27.25 47.14 -67.06
C PHE A 970 -27.64 48.40 -67.87
N SER A 971 -28.93 48.72 -67.86
CA SER A 971 -29.50 49.85 -68.64
C SER A 971 -29.07 51.26 -68.18
N ALA A 972 -28.54 51.38 -66.95
CA ALA A 972 -28.09 52.64 -66.37
C ALA A 972 -26.63 53.01 -66.72
N VAL A 973 -25.85 52.09 -67.28
CA VAL A 973 -24.45 52.33 -67.66
C VAL A 973 -24.39 53.42 -68.72
N ASN A 974 -23.52 54.41 -68.55
CA ASN A 974 -23.32 55.50 -69.52
C ASN A 974 -22.04 55.32 -70.34
N SER A 975 -20.98 54.82 -69.71
CA SER A 975 -19.68 54.58 -70.33
C SER A 975 -19.19 53.18 -69.99
N PHE A 976 -18.74 52.47 -71.03
CA PHE A 976 -18.06 51.19 -70.91
C PHE A 976 -16.71 51.33 -71.62
N SER A 977 -15.62 50.93 -70.97
CA SER A 977 -14.31 50.93 -71.60
C SER A 977 -13.59 49.61 -71.37
N GLY A 978 -13.07 48.98 -72.41
CA GLY A 978 -12.25 47.77 -72.31
C GLY A 978 -10.82 48.00 -72.77
N LYS A 979 -10.03 46.94 -72.70
CA LYS A 979 -8.71 46.75 -73.33
C LYS A 979 -8.57 45.26 -73.64
N SER A 980 -7.72 44.91 -74.63
CA SER A 980 -7.25 43.55 -74.95
C SER A 980 -8.23 42.42 -74.57
N ASP A 981 -8.98 41.91 -75.55
CA ASP A 981 -9.88 40.76 -75.40
C ASP A 981 -11.07 40.95 -74.43
N THR A 982 -11.47 42.18 -74.09
CA THR A 982 -12.69 42.40 -73.29
C THR A 982 -13.92 41.94 -74.09
N VAL A 983 -14.79 41.10 -73.54
CA VAL A 983 -15.95 40.55 -74.26
C VAL A 983 -17.29 40.90 -73.63
N ILE A 984 -18.27 41.26 -74.47
CA ILE A 984 -19.70 41.32 -74.15
C ILE A 984 -20.40 40.21 -74.93
N LYS A 985 -20.85 39.15 -74.25
CA LYS A 985 -21.41 37.95 -74.90
C LYS A 985 -22.77 37.52 -74.37
N ALA A 986 -23.60 37.02 -75.28
CA ALA A 986 -24.84 36.31 -74.98
C ALA A 986 -24.88 34.95 -75.70
N ARG A 987 -25.19 33.86 -74.99
CA ARG A 987 -25.20 32.49 -75.52
C ARG A 987 -26.41 31.69 -75.02
N ASN A 988 -26.77 30.63 -75.76
CA ASN A 988 -27.83 29.67 -75.40
C ASN A 988 -29.10 30.34 -74.83
N GLU A 989 -29.81 31.15 -75.61
CA GLU A 989 -30.98 31.95 -75.18
C GLU A 989 -30.70 33.12 -74.21
N GLY A 990 -29.43 33.41 -73.94
CA GLY A 990 -29.00 34.48 -73.05
C GLY A 990 -29.40 35.87 -73.51
N LYS A 991 -29.79 36.76 -72.59
CA LYS A 991 -30.25 38.13 -72.89
C LYS A 991 -29.42 39.15 -72.13
N LEU A 992 -28.56 39.87 -72.84
CA LEU A 992 -27.73 40.93 -72.28
C LEU A 992 -28.23 42.30 -72.75
N THR A 993 -28.54 43.22 -71.83
CA THR A 993 -28.85 44.63 -72.15
C THR A 993 -27.84 45.57 -71.50
N LEU A 994 -27.16 46.41 -72.30
CA LEU A 994 -26.19 47.39 -71.81
C LEU A 994 -26.56 48.81 -72.28
N GLY A 995 -26.69 49.74 -71.34
CA GLY A 995 -27.15 51.12 -71.59
C GLY A 995 -26.09 52.10 -72.07
N ALA A 996 -24.85 51.65 -72.30
CA ALA A 996 -23.70 52.50 -72.60
C ALA A 996 -23.98 53.39 -73.83
N ARG A 997 -23.65 54.68 -73.73
CA ARG A 997 -23.66 55.62 -74.88
C ARG A 997 -22.38 55.52 -75.68
N THR A 998 -21.29 55.23 -74.99
CA THR A 998 -19.96 55.06 -75.57
C THR A 998 -19.34 53.77 -75.07
N ILE A 999 -18.86 52.96 -76.00
CA ILE A 999 -17.95 51.84 -75.79
C ILE A 999 -16.59 52.28 -76.35
N SER A 1000 -15.52 52.15 -75.58
CA SER A 1000 -14.17 52.57 -76.00
C SER A 1000 -13.10 51.56 -75.61
N GLY A 1001 -12.04 51.45 -76.40
CA GLY A 1001 -11.02 50.42 -76.25
C GLY A 1001 -11.43 49.11 -76.94
N ASP A 1002 -10.59 48.09 -76.81
CA ASP A 1002 -10.74 46.84 -77.57
C ASP A 1002 -11.79 45.93 -76.88
N VAL A 1003 -12.97 45.82 -77.48
CA VAL A 1003 -14.16 45.17 -76.90
C VAL A 1003 -14.93 44.35 -77.93
N ASP A 1004 -15.03 43.05 -77.78
CA ASP A 1004 -15.78 42.20 -78.70
C ASP A 1004 -17.22 41.96 -78.23
N ILE A 1005 -18.18 42.08 -79.14
CA ILE A 1005 -19.60 41.91 -78.85
C ILE A 1005 -20.12 40.69 -79.61
N THR A 1006 -20.56 39.65 -78.91
CA THR A 1006 -21.03 38.39 -79.50
C THR A 1006 -22.43 38.00 -79.05
N ALA A 1007 -23.26 37.50 -79.96
CA ALA A 1007 -24.52 36.83 -79.64
C ALA A 1007 -24.62 35.52 -80.44
N THR A 1008 -24.55 34.37 -79.77
CA THR A 1008 -24.47 33.05 -80.42
C THR A 1008 -25.63 32.15 -79.99
N GLY A 1009 -26.30 31.50 -80.94
CA GLY A 1009 -27.41 30.56 -80.70
C GLY A 1009 -28.79 31.22 -80.70
N GLU A 1010 -29.80 30.43 -81.05
CA GLU A 1010 -31.19 30.89 -81.12
C GLU A 1010 -31.68 31.47 -79.78
N GLY A 1011 -32.41 32.59 -79.85
CA GLY A 1011 -32.91 33.28 -78.66
C GLY A 1011 -31.88 34.16 -77.92
N SER A 1012 -30.58 34.02 -78.21
CA SER A 1012 -29.52 34.84 -77.62
C SER A 1012 -29.57 36.28 -78.15
N VAL A 1013 -29.55 37.28 -77.25
CA VAL A 1013 -29.65 38.69 -77.62
C VAL A 1013 -28.67 39.56 -76.82
N VAL A 1014 -27.81 40.30 -77.51
CA VAL A 1014 -27.13 41.48 -76.95
C VAL A 1014 -27.86 42.75 -77.41
N ASN A 1015 -28.37 43.56 -76.49
CA ASN A 1015 -29.16 44.76 -76.76
C ASN A 1015 -28.48 46.02 -76.24
N LEU A 1016 -28.13 46.93 -77.15
CA LEU A 1016 -27.40 48.17 -76.90
C LEU A 1016 -28.27 49.38 -77.28
N PRO A 1017 -29.36 49.67 -76.53
CA PRO A 1017 -30.41 50.59 -76.96
C PRO A 1017 -29.99 52.07 -77.01
N ARG A 1018 -28.86 52.42 -76.40
CA ARG A 1018 -28.37 53.79 -76.20
C ARG A 1018 -27.01 54.05 -76.83
N LEU A 1019 -26.36 53.04 -77.42
CA LEU A 1019 -25.02 53.15 -77.98
C LEU A 1019 -25.02 54.10 -79.18
N THR A 1020 -24.23 55.17 -79.10
CA THR A 1020 -24.02 56.13 -80.19
C THR A 1020 -22.60 56.06 -80.74
N ASN A 1021 -21.62 55.71 -79.90
CA ASN A 1021 -20.20 55.71 -80.25
C ASN A 1021 -19.54 54.39 -79.84
N PHE A 1022 -18.79 53.77 -80.75
CA PHE A 1022 -17.96 52.60 -80.49
C PHE A 1022 -16.56 52.81 -81.08
N TYR A 1023 -15.57 53.00 -80.22
CA TYR A 1023 -14.19 53.35 -80.60
C TYR A 1023 -13.20 52.29 -80.13
N GLY A 1024 -12.80 51.39 -81.03
CA GLY A 1024 -11.67 50.48 -80.81
C GLY A 1024 -10.34 51.23 -80.84
N THR A 1025 -9.30 50.65 -80.23
CA THR A 1025 -7.97 51.26 -80.14
C THR A 1025 -6.90 50.51 -80.92
N ASP A 1026 -7.01 49.19 -81.06
CA ASP A 1026 -6.11 48.35 -81.83
C ASP A 1026 -6.47 48.40 -83.33
N VAL A 1027 -5.47 48.70 -84.17
CA VAL A 1027 -5.60 48.79 -85.63
C VAL A 1027 -5.28 47.45 -86.30
N TYR A 1028 -4.54 46.56 -85.62
CA TYR A 1028 -4.14 45.25 -86.12
C TYR A 1028 -5.14 44.16 -85.73
N GLN A 1029 -5.80 44.31 -84.60
CA GLN A 1029 -6.92 43.46 -84.16
C GLN A 1029 -8.13 44.34 -83.81
N PRO A 1030 -8.87 44.82 -84.83
CA PRO A 1030 -10.08 45.60 -84.59
C PRO A 1030 -11.08 44.82 -83.73
N SER A 1031 -11.77 45.52 -82.84
CA SER A 1031 -12.89 44.92 -82.11
C SER A 1031 -13.98 44.45 -83.06
N PHE A 1032 -14.83 43.51 -82.68
CA PHE A 1032 -15.92 43.09 -83.58
C PHE A 1032 -17.31 43.03 -82.95
N ILE A 1033 -18.32 43.11 -83.82
CA ILE A 1033 -19.70 42.77 -83.48
C ILE A 1033 -20.08 41.53 -84.28
N LEU A 1034 -20.40 40.43 -83.59
CA LEU A 1034 -20.69 39.14 -84.18
C LEU A 1034 -22.03 38.58 -83.69
N ALA A 1035 -22.86 38.15 -84.64
CA ALA A 1035 -24.08 37.41 -84.38
C ALA A 1035 -24.02 36.10 -85.18
N GLU A 1036 -24.17 34.97 -84.50
CA GLU A 1036 -23.99 33.62 -85.04
C GLU A 1036 -25.12 32.68 -84.58
N ASP A 1037 -25.39 31.65 -85.38
CA ASP A 1037 -26.32 30.56 -85.08
C ASP A 1037 -27.72 31.05 -84.61
N GLY A 1038 -28.26 32.12 -85.24
CA GLY A 1038 -29.56 32.69 -84.90
C GLY A 1038 -29.56 33.69 -83.72
N GLY A 1039 -28.39 34.02 -83.16
CA GLY A 1039 -28.20 35.07 -82.17
C GLY A 1039 -28.43 36.48 -82.74
N LYS A 1040 -28.67 37.48 -81.88
CA LYS A 1040 -29.00 38.86 -82.30
C LYS A 1040 -28.27 39.93 -81.50
N VAL A 1041 -27.47 40.75 -82.18
CA VAL A 1041 -26.97 42.02 -81.62
C VAL A 1041 -27.85 43.19 -82.10
N LYS A 1042 -28.45 43.94 -81.17
CA LYS A 1042 -29.36 45.06 -81.46
C LYS A 1042 -28.70 46.40 -81.11
N VAL A 1043 -28.36 47.18 -82.13
CA VAL A 1043 -27.78 48.52 -81.97
C VAL A 1043 -28.62 49.52 -82.77
N LYS A 1044 -29.36 50.41 -82.09
CA LYS A 1044 -30.36 51.28 -82.74
C LYS A 1044 -29.90 52.71 -83.03
N LYS A 1045 -28.83 53.20 -82.38
CA LYS A 1045 -28.46 54.63 -82.36
C LYS A 1045 -26.99 54.88 -82.72
N LEU A 1046 -26.29 53.89 -83.27
CA LEU A 1046 -24.86 53.99 -83.56
C LEU A 1046 -24.60 54.99 -84.69
N THR A 1047 -23.76 55.98 -84.44
CA THR A 1047 -23.38 57.04 -85.40
C THR A 1047 -21.88 57.19 -85.54
N GLY A 1048 -21.10 56.86 -84.50
CA GLY A 1048 -19.64 56.88 -84.52
C GLY A 1048 -19.08 55.47 -84.34
N ILE A 1049 -18.29 54.99 -85.30
CA ILE A 1049 -17.59 53.70 -85.26
C ILE A 1049 -16.15 53.89 -85.74
N THR A 1050 -15.16 53.33 -85.05
CA THR A 1050 -13.73 53.43 -85.42
C THR A 1050 -12.99 52.18 -84.97
N ASN A 1051 -12.21 51.55 -85.85
CA ASN A 1051 -11.48 50.30 -85.59
C ASN A 1051 -12.37 49.19 -85.00
N VAL A 1052 -13.55 49.00 -85.60
CA VAL A 1052 -14.49 47.93 -85.24
C VAL A 1052 -15.01 47.27 -86.52
N ASP A 1053 -14.87 45.95 -86.61
CA ASP A 1053 -15.35 45.13 -87.72
C ASP A 1053 -16.73 44.52 -87.41
N PRO A 1054 -17.80 44.88 -88.14
CA PRO A 1054 -19.07 44.20 -88.03
C PRO A 1054 -19.07 42.90 -88.85
N PHE A 1055 -19.22 41.75 -88.20
CA PHE A 1055 -19.41 40.46 -88.86
C PHE A 1055 -20.83 39.94 -88.58
N VAL A 1056 -21.62 39.71 -89.64
CA VAL A 1056 -22.97 39.12 -89.53
C VAL A 1056 -22.94 37.80 -90.29
N THR A 1057 -23.03 36.67 -89.59
CA THR A 1057 -23.08 35.35 -90.22
C THR A 1057 -24.26 34.57 -89.67
N GLY A 1058 -25.36 34.56 -90.43
CA GLY A 1058 -26.51 33.63 -90.27
C GLY A 1058 -27.52 34.02 -89.21
#